data_AF-A0A151SSL2-F1
#
_entry.id   AF-A0A151SSL2-F1
#
_cell.length_a   1.000
_cell.length_b   1.000
_cell.length_c   1.000
_cell.angle_alpha   90.00
_cell.angle_beta   90.00
_cell.angle_gamma   90.00
#
_symmetry.space_group_name_H-M   'P 1'
#
loop_
_entity.id
_entity.type
_entity.pdbx_description
1 polymer ?
#
loop_
_entity_poly.entity_id
_entity_poly.type
_entity_poly.pdbx_seq_one_letter_code
_entity_poly.pdbx_strand_id
1 'polypeptide(L)'
;MAIPSLKKARKKSLWLVLFLALCTPLTDAHTDFVGSACLKVSPTKFLDSLTQVIAVIRQLASILSRFTSHFADFRLATAVSDCLDLLDLSSEVLSWSLSATHNPTGKHNSTGNLSSDLRTWLSAALALPETCMEGLEGTNGIVKGLVSGGVGQVVSLVEQLLAQVLPAEDEFGDGKGKGEFPSWVRPNDRKLLQASGVALAPDAVVAADRSGNYATITDAVLAAPDYSMKRFVIYIKKGVYVENVEIKKKKWNIMIVGDGIDATVISGNRSFIDGWTTFRSPTFAVSGRGFIARDISFENTAGPEKHQAVALRSDSDLSVFYRCGISGYQDSLYTHTMRQFFRECRIRGTVDFIFGDATAMFQNCAIEAKKGLPNQKNTITAHGRKDPNEPTGFSFQFCNISADSDLVGSVSTRQTYLGRPWKSYSRTVFMQSYMSEVIRAEGWLEWNGNFALDTLYYAEYMNTGPGAGVANRVKWPGYHALNDSSEASNFTVTQFIEGNLWLPSTGVTYTAGFTIANNSPLDSLDKTDGLPSWINHEDRRVLKAMDNKPEPNVTVAKDGSGKFKTISEALNAIPQSFTGRYVIYVKEGVYDEQVTVTKKMQNITIYGDGSQKSIITGNKNYRDGVRTFLTASFVVEGDAFLGMAMGFRNTAGPEGHQAVAARVQADRAVFANCRFEGYQDTLYTQAHRQFYRSCIVTGTIDFIFGDAAVVFQNCIMIVRKPMDGQQNMVTAQGRKDKQQATGIVLQKCTIKADDSLVPEKDKIRSYLGRPWKEYSRTIVMESEIGDFINPDGWTAWMGDFALNTLYYAEYANTGPGASTSARVKWPGYKVINKDEASKFTVGTFLKGTWLQSTGVPAVQGLIN
;
A
#
# COMPACT_ATOMS: atom_id res chain seq x y z
N MET A 1 -19.80 3.89 74.17
CA MET A 1 -19.75 5.15 74.93
C MET A 1 -20.29 6.25 74.03
N ALA A 2 -21.37 6.88 74.46
CA ALA A 2 -22.20 7.79 73.65
C ALA A 2 -21.60 9.22 73.55
N ILE A 3 -21.85 9.84 72.41
CA ILE A 3 -21.78 11.27 72.02
C ILE A 3 -22.56 12.11 73.09
N PRO A 4 -22.29 13.40 73.44
CA PRO A 4 -22.27 14.55 72.50
C PRO A 4 -21.56 15.87 72.92
N SER A 5 -21.50 16.85 72.00
CA SER A 5 -21.97 18.24 72.25
C SER A 5 -21.74 19.21 71.07
N LEU A 6 -22.85 19.68 70.49
CA LEU A 6 -23.02 20.78 69.53
C LEU A 6 -22.83 22.18 70.14
N LYS A 7 -22.49 23.17 69.30
CA LYS A 7 -22.95 24.60 69.26
C LYS A 7 -22.08 25.35 68.23
N LYS A 8 -22.48 26.35 67.43
CA LYS A 8 -23.67 27.22 67.34
C LYS A 8 -23.62 28.02 66.00
N ALA A 9 -24.80 28.23 65.42
CA ALA A 9 -25.29 29.29 64.51
C ALA A 9 -24.42 30.49 64.06
N ARG A 10 -24.62 30.96 62.81
CA ARG A 10 -25.31 32.24 62.48
C ARG A 10 -25.43 32.52 60.96
N LYS A 11 -26.66 32.93 60.55
CA LYS A 11 -27.10 34.03 59.65
C LYS A 11 -26.40 34.21 58.28
N LYS A 12 -26.98 34.70 57.19
CA LYS A 12 -28.32 35.09 56.67
C LYS A 12 -27.98 35.54 55.23
N SER A 13 -28.76 35.17 54.21
CA SER A 13 -29.43 36.14 53.33
C SER A 13 -30.07 35.48 52.12
N LEU A 14 -31.27 35.98 51.89
CA LEU A 14 -32.35 35.58 51.01
C LEU A 14 -32.14 36.25 49.65
N TRP A 15 -32.25 35.52 48.53
CA TRP A 15 -32.90 36.02 47.31
C TRP A 15 -33.55 34.83 46.58
N LEU A 16 -34.80 35.07 46.20
CA LEU A 16 -35.82 34.11 45.80
C LEU A 16 -36.02 34.25 44.29
N VAL A 17 -35.91 33.17 43.51
CA VAL A 17 -36.64 33.02 42.24
C VAL A 17 -37.06 31.55 42.08
N LEU A 18 -38.37 31.35 42.06
CA LEU A 18 -39.12 30.12 41.76
C LEU A 18 -38.73 29.55 40.38
N PHE A 19 -38.69 28.23 40.22
CA PHE A 19 -39.48 27.53 39.17
C PHE A 19 -39.56 26.00 39.43
N LEU A 20 -40.81 25.54 39.42
CA LEU A 20 -41.42 24.21 39.52
C LEU A 20 -40.57 22.91 39.55
N ALA A 21 -40.96 22.06 40.52
CA ALA A 21 -40.61 20.66 40.66
C ALA A 21 -41.51 19.73 39.82
N LEU A 22 -40.94 18.66 39.27
CA LEU A 22 -41.64 17.44 38.89
C LEU A 22 -40.72 16.23 39.12
N CYS A 23 -41.15 15.39 40.07
CA CYS A 23 -40.86 13.98 40.35
C CYS A 23 -39.57 13.33 39.81
N THR A 24 -38.70 12.92 40.74
CA THR A 24 -37.83 11.75 40.59
C THR A 24 -38.60 10.49 41.00
N PRO A 25 -38.31 9.35 40.35
CA PRO A 25 -37.88 8.20 41.14
C PRO A 25 -36.63 7.51 40.58
N LEU A 26 -35.81 7.09 41.53
CA LEU A 26 -35.00 5.86 41.56
C LEU A 26 -33.98 5.63 40.44
N THR A 27 -32.73 5.87 40.85
CA THR A 27 -31.48 5.33 40.34
C THR A 27 -31.60 3.86 39.93
N ASP A 28 -31.44 3.58 38.63
CA ASP A 28 -31.10 2.25 38.14
C ASP A 28 -29.62 2.22 37.77
N ALA A 29 -28.98 1.09 38.04
CA ALA A 29 -27.54 0.94 38.04
C ALA A 29 -26.93 1.17 36.64
N HIS A 30 -26.08 2.19 36.52
CA HIS A 30 -25.21 2.36 35.36
C HIS A 30 -24.24 1.17 35.26
N THR A 31 -24.56 0.21 34.40
CA THR A 31 -23.56 -0.66 33.78
C THR A 31 -22.99 0.09 32.57
N ASP A 32 -21.72 0.49 32.67
CA ASP A 32 -20.98 1.18 31.61
C ASP A 32 -20.82 0.30 30.35
N PHE A 33 -21.80 0.36 29.44
CA PHE A 33 -21.67 -0.16 28.07
C PHE A 33 -20.98 0.88 27.19
N VAL A 34 -19.64 0.93 27.25
CA VAL A 34 -18.82 1.69 26.28
C VAL A 34 -18.85 0.93 24.95
N GLY A 35 -19.85 1.19 24.11
CA GLY A 35 -20.03 0.51 22.80
C GLY A 35 -21.33 0.89 22.05
N SER A 36 -22.21 1.70 22.64
CA SER A 36 -23.51 2.07 22.06
C SER A 36 -23.45 3.04 20.86
N ALA A 37 -22.32 3.72 20.63
CA ALA A 37 -22.22 4.78 19.62
C ALA A 37 -22.39 4.28 18.16
N CYS A 38 -22.10 3.01 17.89
CA CYS A 38 -22.20 2.44 16.53
C CYS A 38 -23.55 1.75 16.23
N LEU A 39 -24.48 1.68 17.18
CA LEU A 39 -25.77 1.01 17.01
C LEU A 39 -26.91 2.03 16.93
N LYS A 40 -27.82 1.86 15.97
CA LYS A 40 -29.05 2.66 15.83
C LYS A 40 -30.16 2.25 16.81
N VAL A 41 -29.94 1.18 17.58
CA VAL A 41 -30.86 0.63 18.56
C VAL A 41 -30.13 0.38 19.88
N SER A 42 -30.88 0.09 20.96
CA SER A 42 -30.24 -0.30 22.22
C SER A 42 -29.41 -1.58 22.04
N PRO A 43 -28.24 -1.72 22.70
CA PRO A 43 -27.44 -2.93 22.67
C PRO A 43 -28.25 -4.19 23.01
N THR A 44 -29.16 -4.11 23.98
CA THR A 44 -30.07 -5.21 24.35
C THR A 44 -30.92 -5.67 23.18
N LYS A 45 -31.56 -4.74 22.46
CA LYS A 45 -32.41 -5.05 21.30
C LYS A 45 -31.58 -5.68 20.17
N PHE A 46 -30.37 -5.17 19.93
CA PHE A 46 -29.46 -5.72 18.94
C PHE A 46 -29.02 -7.15 19.29
N LEU A 47 -28.67 -7.41 20.55
CA LEU A 47 -28.30 -8.73 21.07
C LEU A 47 -29.47 -9.74 20.99
N ASP A 48 -30.69 -9.29 21.29
CA ASP A 48 -31.90 -10.12 21.14
C ASP A 48 -32.12 -10.51 19.68
N SER A 49 -31.99 -9.55 18.74
CA SER A 49 -32.08 -9.81 17.31
C SER A 49 -30.98 -10.78 16.82
N LEU A 50 -29.72 -10.60 17.26
CA LEU A 50 -28.62 -11.53 16.96
C LEU A 50 -28.94 -12.96 17.42
N THR A 51 -29.43 -13.09 18.66
CA THR A 51 -29.78 -14.38 19.25
C THR A 51 -30.93 -15.07 18.50
N GLN A 52 -31.92 -14.28 18.06
CA GLN A 52 -33.01 -14.77 17.23
C GLN A 52 -32.50 -15.35 15.90
N VAL A 53 -31.60 -14.66 15.21
CA VAL A 53 -31.03 -15.15 13.94
C VAL A 53 -30.25 -16.45 14.14
N ILE A 54 -29.40 -16.52 15.17
CA ILE A 54 -28.66 -17.74 15.50
C ILE A 54 -29.63 -18.91 15.76
N ALA A 55 -30.76 -18.67 16.42
CA ALA A 55 -31.77 -19.70 16.66
C ALA A 55 -32.42 -20.22 15.36
N VAL A 56 -32.76 -19.31 14.43
CA VAL A 56 -33.32 -19.68 13.11
C VAL A 56 -32.30 -20.47 12.29
N ILE A 57 -31.04 -20.05 12.27
CA ILE A 57 -29.96 -20.78 11.57
C ILE A 57 -29.80 -22.20 12.13
N ARG A 58 -29.79 -22.35 13.46
CA ARG A 58 -29.70 -23.68 14.11
C ARG A 58 -30.89 -24.57 13.77
N GLN A 59 -32.09 -24.01 13.70
CA GLN A 59 -33.28 -24.75 13.28
C GLN A 59 -33.15 -25.22 11.82
N LEU A 60 -32.69 -24.35 10.93
CA LEU A 60 -32.48 -24.67 9.53
C LEU A 60 -31.40 -25.74 9.34
N ALA A 61 -30.27 -25.63 10.04
CA ALA A 61 -29.21 -26.62 10.05
C ALA A 61 -29.72 -27.98 10.57
N SER A 62 -30.57 -27.99 11.60
CA SER A 62 -31.23 -29.20 12.11
C SER A 62 -32.11 -29.87 11.04
N ILE A 63 -32.88 -29.08 10.27
CA ILE A 63 -33.69 -29.60 9.16
C ILE A 63 -32.78 -30.23 8.09
N LEU A 64 -31.74 -29.52 7.66
CA LEU A 64 -30.78 -29.99 6.65
C LEU A 64 -30.02 -31.23 7.09
N SER A 65 -29.68 -31.35 8.38
CA SER A 65 -28.94 -32.49 8.92
C SER A 65 -29.65 -33.83 8.69
N ARG A 66 -30.99 -33.83 8.60
CA ARG A 66 -31.82 -35.02 8.32
C ARG A 66 -31.60 -35.62 6.94
N PHE A 67 -31.02 -34.81 6.04
CA PHE A 67 -30.78 -35.19 4.65
C PHE A 67 -29.35 -35.71 4.41
N THR A 68 -28.45 -35.60 5.40
CA THR A 68 -27.03 -35.99 5.26
C THR A 68 -26.77 -37.47 4.96
N SER A 69 -27.76 -38.34 5.18
CA SER A 69 -27.63 -39.80 5.11
C SER A 69 -28.39 -40.47 3.95
N HIS A 70 -28.97 -39.71 3.01
CA HIS A 70 -30.00 -40.25 2.09
C HIS A 70 -29.84 -39.90 0.60
N PHE A 71 -28.63 -39.60 0.11
CA PHE A 71 -28.46 -39.21 -1.31
C PHE A 71 -27.62 -40.19 -2.12
N ALA A 72 -28.20 -40.73 -3.20
CA ALA A 72 -27.47 -41.36 -4.30
C ALA A 72 -26.84 -40.34 -5.25
N ASP A 73 -27.33 -39.09 -5.24
CA ASP A 73 -26.83 -37.97 -6.05
C ASP A 73 -25.67 -37.26 -5.32
N PHE A 74 -24.48 -37.38 -5.89
CA PHE A 74 -23.24 -36.79 -5.37
C PHE A 74 -23.31 -35.25 -5.27
N ARG A 75 -23.92 -34.58 -6.25
CA ARG A 75 -24.01 -33.11 -6.25
C ARG A 75 -24.94 -32.66 -5.14
N LEU A 76 -26.09 -33.31 -5.00
CA LEU A 76 -27.03 -33.00 -3.93
C LEU A 76 -26.43 -33.25 -2.53
N ALA A 77 -25.70 -34.36 -2.37
CA ALA A 77 -24.99 -34.65 -1.11
C ALA A 77 -23.95 -33.56 -0.78
N THR A 78 -23.16 -33.14 -1.78
CA THR A 78 -22.17 -32.07 -1.63
C THR A 78 -22.84 -30.74 -1.28
N ALA A 79 -23.89 -30.36 -1.98
CA ALA A 79 -24.64 -29.14 -1.74
C ALA A 79 -25.25 -29.09 -0.32
N VAL A 80 -25.79 -30.21 0.18
CA VAL A 80 -26.31 -30.28 1.56
C VAL A 80 -25.19 -30.16 2.59
N SER A 81 -24.03 -30.78 2.35
CA SER A 81 -22.87 -30.60 3.23
C SER A 81 -22.38 -29.15 3.21
N ASP A 82 -22.32 -28.51 2.04
CA ASP A 82 -21.93 -27.11 1.91
C ASP A 82 -22.89 -26.22 2.70
N CYS A 83 -24.19 -26.44 2.57
CA CYS A 83 -25.20 -25.72 3.33
C CYS A 83 -24.99 -25.83 4.85
N LEU A 84 -24.66 -27.01 5.36
CA LEU A 84 -24.39 -27.20 6.79
C LEU A 84 -23.13 -26.46 7.23
N ASP A 85 -22.05 -26.55 6.45
CA ASP A 85 -20.79 -25.86 6.74
C ASP A 85 -20.96 -24.32 6.69
N LEU A 86 -21.73 -23.82 5.72
CA LEU A 86 -22.04 -22.40 5.54
C LEU A 86 -22.93 -21.84 6.65
N LEU A 87 -23.96 -22.59 7.09
CA LEU A 87 -24.82 -22.20 8.21
C LEU A 87 -24.09 -22.25 9.55
N ASP A 88 -23.17 -23.21 9.73
CA ASP A 88 -22.30 -23.28 10.89
C ASP A 88 -21.26 -22.13 10.90
N LEU A 89 -20.73 -21.72 9.74
CA LEU A 89 -19.89 -20.53 9.63
C LEU A 89 -20.69 -19.25 9.88
N SER A 90 -21.94 -19.15 9.38
CA SER A 90 -22.84 -18.01 9.64
C SER A 90 -23.15 -17.86 11.13
N SER A 91 -23.40 -18.98 11.83
CA SER A 91 -23.58 -19.00 13.28
C SER A 91 -22.33 -18.55 14.05
N GLU A 92 -21.15 -18.92 13.57
CA GLU A 92 -19.86 -18.54 14.16
C GLU A 92 -19.65 -17.02 14.10
N VAL A 93 -19.81 -16.42 12.92
CA VAL A 93 -19.58 -14.98 12.72
C VAL A 93 -20.61 -14.14 13.49
N LEU A 94 -21.85 -14.62 13.61
CA LEU A 94 -22.87 -13.99 14.47
C LEU A 94 -22.52 -14.11 15.97
N SER A 95 -21.89 -15.21 16.37
CA SER A 95 -21.39 -15.37 17.74
C SER A 95 -20.20 -14.45 18.03
N TRP A 96 -19.35 -14.17 17.03
CA TRP A 96 -18.31 -13.14 17.14
C TRP A 96 -18.92 -11.75 17.33
N SER A 97 -19.95 -11.41 16.55
CA SER A 97 -20.71 -10.17 16.71
C SER A 97 -21.31 -10.04 18.12
N LEU A 98 -21.95 -11.10 18.63
CA LEU A 98 -22.49 -11.16 19.98
C LEU A 98 -21.41 -10.91 21.04
N SER A 99 -20.27 -11.60 20.91
CA SER A 99 -19.14 -11.47 21.83
C SER A 99 -18.53 -10.07 21.81
N ALA A 100 -18.38 -9.46 20.63
CA ALA A 100 -17.82 -8.12 20.48
C ALA A 100 -18.76 -7.04 21.05
N THR A 101 -20.08 -7.20 20.89
CA THR A 101 -21.06 -6.29 21.49
C THR A 101 -21.11 -6.41 23.02
N HIS A 102 -20.98 -7.62 23.59
CA HIS A 102 -20.96 -7.80 25.04
C HIS A 102 -19.70 -7.26 25.72
N ASN A 103 -18.56 -7.28 25.04
CA ASN A 103 -17.29 -6.81 25.58
C ASN A 103 -16.54 -5.96 24.55
N PRO A 104 -16.97 -4.69 24.32
CA PRO A 104 -16.41 -3.83 23.28
C PRO A 104 -14.94 -3.44 23.51
N THR A 105 -14.51 -3.43 24.78
CA THR A 105 -13.11 -3.20 25.18
C THR A 105 -12.32 -4.50 25.36
N GLY A 106 -12.97 -5.63 25.09
CA GLY A 106 -12.38 -6.95 25.17
C GLY A 106 -11.16 -7.06 24.27
N LYS A 107 -10.08 -7.61 24.80
CA LYS A 107 -8.84 -7.95 24.09
C LYS A 107 -9.02 -9.14 23.13
N HIS A 108 -10.15 -9.20 22.44
CA HIS A 108 -10.46 -10.28 21.52
C HIS A 108 -10.07 -9.90 20.11
N ASN A 109 -9.99 -10.95 19.29
CA ASN A 109 -9.51 -10.91 17.94
C ASN A 109 -10.51 -10.06 17.16
N SER A 110 -10.19 -8.81 16.93
CA SER A 110 -11.03 -7.80 16.31
C SER A 110 -10.06 -6.76 15.75
N THR A 111 -10.52 -5.89 14.86
CA THR A 111 -9.70 -4.75 14.42
C THR A 111 -9.56 -3.68 15.51
N GLY A 112 -10.30 -3.81 16.61
CA GLY A 112 -10.47 -2.77 17.62
C GLY A 112 -11.56 -1.76 17.27
N ASN A 113 -12.17 -1.87 16.07
CA ASN A 113 -13.30 -1.06 15.64
C ASN A 113 -14.58 -1.92 15.58
N LEU A 114 -15.46 -1.72 16.56
CA LEU A 114 -16.69 -2.52 16.70
C LEU A 114 -17.63 -2.37 15.49
N SER A 115 -17.79 -1.15 14.95
CA SER A 115 -18.67 -0.93 13.78
C SER A 115 -18.17 -1.72 12.57
N SER A 116 -16.87 -1.62 12.29
CA SER A 116 -16.22 -2.32 11.17
C SER A 116 -16.40 -3.84 11.27
N ASP A 117 -16.12 -4.39 12.45
CA ASP A 117 -16.18 -5.82 12.70
C ASP A 117 -17.62 -6.33 12.59
N LEU A 118 -18.59 -5.66 13.23
CA LEU A 118 -20.00 -6.03 13.13
C LEU A 118 -20.50 -5.99 11.70
N ARG A 119 -20.22 -4.92 10.94
CA ARG A 119 -20.65 -4.82 9.53
C ARG A 119 -20.01 -5.90 8.68
N THR A 120 -18.72 -6.19 8.86
CA THR A 120 -18.01 -7.25 8.13
C THR A 120 -18.63 -8.62 8.39
N TRP A 121 -18.83 -8.97 9.66
CA TRP A 121 -19.32 -10.29 10.06
C TRP A 121 -20.81 -10.49 9.76
N LEU A 122 -21.64 -9.45 9.90
CA LEU A 122 -23.05 -9.49 9.50
C LEU A 122 -23.21 -9.60 7.97
N SER A 123 -22.37 -8.92 7.18
CA SER A 123 -22.40 -9.08 5.72
C SER A 123 -21.97 -10.49 5.31
N ALA A 124 -20.97 -11.07 5.97
CA ALA A 124 -20.65 -12.49 5.77
C ALA A 124 -21.84 -13.41 6.15
N ALA A 125 -22.52 -13.13 7.26
CA ALA A 125 -23.70 -13.89 7.69
C ALA A 125 -24.87 -13.78 6.70
N LEU A 126 -24.90 -12.75 5.85
CA LEU A 126 -25.87 -12.55 4.77
C LEU A 126 -25.53 -13.41 3.55
N ALA A 127 -24.27 -13.35 3.08
CA ALA A 127 -23.82 -14.06 1.88
C ALA A 127 -23.71 -15.60 2.06
N LEU A 128 -23.41 -16.08 3.28
CA LEU A 128 -23.19 -17.51 3.58
C LEU A 128 -24.45 -18.39 3.32
N PRO A 129 -25.64 -18.09 3.88
CA PRO A 129 -26.86 -18.86 3.61
C PRO A 129 -27.30 -18.82 2.14
N GLU A 130 -26.95 -17.79 1.39
CA GLU A 130 -27.29 -17.71 -0.02
C GLU A 130 -26.39 -18.57 -0.90
N THR A 131 -25.11 -18.66 -0.54
CA THR A 131 -24.17 -19.60 -1.18
C THR A 131 -24.68 -21.04 -1.06
N CYS A 132 -25.36 -21.37 0.04
CA CYS A 132 -26.06 -22.65 0.20
C CYS A 132 -27.16 -22.84 -0.85
N MET A 133 -27.95 -21.80 -1.12
CA MET A 133 -29.00 -21.85 -2.15
C MET A 133 -28.45 -22.00 -3.57
N GLU A 134 -27.30 -21.37 -3.84
CA GLU A 134 -26.58 -21.48 -5.11
C GLU A 134 -26.01 -22.90 -5.30
N GLY A 135 -25.46 -23.50 -4.24
CA GLY A 135 -24.97 -24.88 -4.27
C GLY A 135 -26.06 -25.91 -4.61
N LEU A 136 -27.33 -25.61 -4.31
CA LEU A 136 -28.48 -26.45 -4.64
C LEU A 136 -28.97 -26.28 -6.09
N GLU A 137 -28.40 -25.36 -6.87
CA GLU A 137 -28.68 -25.25 -8.30
C GLU A 137 -28.16 -26.47 -9.08
N GLY A 138 -28.93 -26.92 -10.07
CA GLY A 138 -28.59 -28.14 -10.82
C GLY A 138 -28.79 -29.45 -10.05
N THR A 139 -29.57 -29.43 -8.96
CA THR A 139 -30.08 -30.63 -8.24
C THR A 139 -31.56 -30.88 -8.53
N ASN A 140 -32.17 -31.93 -7.95
CA ASN A 140 -33.59 -32.26 -8.10
C ASN A 140 -34.58 -31.24 -7.47
N GLY A 141 -34.09 -30.21 -6.79
CA GLY A 141 -34.89 -29.08 -6.29
C GLY A 141 -35.71 -29.35 -5.02
N ILE A 142 -35.84 -30.59 -4.55
CA ILE A 142 -36.66 -30.94 -3.37
C ILE A 142 -36.11 -30.25 -2.12
N VAL A 143 -34.81 -30.41 -1.88
CA VAL A 143 -34.14 -29.79 -0.73
C VAL A 143 -34.17 -28.27 -0.86
N LYS A 144 -33.93 -27.73 -2.06
CA LYS A 144 -34.01 -26.29 -2.35
C LYS A 144 -35.37 -25.72 -1.95
N GLY A 145 -36.47 -26.34 -2.37
CA GLY A 145 -37.82 -25.92 -2.02
C GLY A 145 -38.07 -25.93 -0.50
N LEU A 146 -37.57 -26.94 0.21
CA LEU A 146 -37.74 -27.06 1.67
C LEU A 146 -37.00 -25.97 2.45
N VAL A 147 -35.78 -25.62 2.04
CA VAL A 147 -34.93 -24.69 2.80
C VAL A 147 -35.06 -23.23 2.35
N SER A 148 -35.62 -22.97 1.17
CA SER A 148 -35.76 -21.61 0.61
C SER A 148 -36.45 -20.64 1.58
N GLY A 149 -37.55 -21.06 2.22
CA GLY A 149 -38.26 -20.22 3.19
C GLY A 149 -37.43 -19.91 4.43
N GLY A 150 -36.70 -20.91 4.95
CA GLY A 150 -35.82 -20.72 6.11
C GLY A 150 -34.61 -19.85 5.80
N VAL A 151 -33.96 -20.04 4.65
CA VAL A 151 -32.86 -19.18 4.19
C VAL A 151 -33.35 -17.76 3.98
N GLY A 152 -34.49 -17.57 3.31
CA GLY A 152 -35.08 -16.24 3.11
C GLY A 152 -35.40 -15.52 4.43
N GLN A 153 -35.85 -16.26 5.45
CA GLN A 153 -36.03 -15.70 6.78
C GLN A 153 -34.70 -15.28 7.42
N VAL A 154 -33.65 -16.10 7.33
CA VAL A 154 -32.31 -15.75 7.85
C VAL A 154 -31.79 -14.49 7.16
N VAL A 155 -31.80 -14.46 5.83
CA VAL A 155 -31.37 -13.31 5.01
C VAL A 155 -32.09 -12.04 5.45
N SER A 156 -33.42 -12.06 5.52
CA SER A 156 -34.20 -10.88 5.92
C SER A 156 -33.89 -10.39 7.34
N LEU A 157 -33.67 -11.31 8.29
CA LEU A 157 -33.32 -10.92 9.66
C LEU A 157 -31.88 -10.37 9.75
N VAL A 158 -30.95 -10.90 8.96
CA VAL A 158 -29.58 -10.39 8.89
C VAL A 158 -29.53 -9.01 8.22
N GLU A 159 -30.29 -8.76 7.16
CA GLU A 159 -30.45 -7.43 6.55
C GLU A 159 -30.93 -6.40 7.58
N GLN A 160 -31.95 -6.77 8.37
CA GLN A 160 -32.45 -5.93 9.47
C GLN A 160 -31.39 -5.66 10.55
N LEU A 161 -30.55 -6.64 10.87
CA LEU A 161 -29.43 -6.49 11.79
C LEU A 161 -28.36 -5.57 11.23
N LEU A 162 -27.97 -5.76 9.96
CA LEU A 162 -26.96 -4.94 9.30
C LEU A 162 -27.40 -3.48 9.24
N ALA A 163 -28.68 -3.23 8.94
CA ALA A 163 -29.26 -1.88 8.94
C ALA A 163 -29.25 -1.18 10.30
N GLN A 164 -29.16 -1.94 11.41
CA GLN A 164 -29.05 -1.40 12.78
C GLN A 164 -27.65 -0.95 13.15
N VAL A 165 -26.61 -1.29 12.37
CA VAL A 165 -25.23 -0.87 12.62
C VAL A 165 -24.93 0.36 11.77
N LEU A 166 -24.48 1.44 12.41
CA LEU A 166 -24.02 2.64 11.71
C LEU A 166 -22.74 2.32 10.91
N PRO A 167 -22.54 2.94 9.74
CA PRO A 167 -21.21 2.99 9.14
C PRO A 167 -20.21 3.52 10.16
N ALA A 168 -18.96 3.07 10.08
CA ALA A 168 -17.91 3.73 10.83
C ALA A 168 -17.90 5.20 10.36
N GLU A 169 -18.23 6.15 11.25
CA GLU A 169 -18.06 7.57 10.99
C GLU A 169 -16.58 7.92 11.15
N ASP A 170 -16.05 8.71 10.21
CA ASP A 170 -14.76 9.38 10.36
C ASP A 170 -14.83 10.36 11.52
N GLU A 171 -14.54 9.91 12.74
CA GLU A 171 -14.04 10.81 13.75
C GLU A 171 -12.66 11.30 13.26
N PHE A 172 -12.62 12.53 12.75
CA PHE A 172 -11.46 13.42 12.87
C PHE A 172 -11.20 13.73 14.36
N GLY A 173 -10.99 12.68 15.15
CA GLY A 173 -10.64 12.73 16.55
C GLY A 173 -9.13 12.80 16.68
N ASP A 174 -8.67 13.85 17.37
CA ASP A 174 -7.36 14.00 18.03
C ASP A 174 -7.15 12.92 19.12
N GLY A 175 -7.43 11.67 18.78
CA GLY A 175 -7.25 10.52 19.63
C GLY A 175 -5.76 10.27 19.81
N LYS A 176 -5.22 10.78 20.92
CA LYS A 176 -4.05 10.22 21.62
C LYS A 176 -4.32 8.77 22.07
N GLY A 177 -4.80 7.90 21.18
CA GLY A 177 -4.68 6.46 21.33
C GLY A 177 -3.23 6.14 21.11
N LYS A 178 -2.51 5.82 22.20
CA LYS A 178 -1.18 5.22 22.13
C LYS A 178 -1.19 4.18 21.02
N GLY A 179 -0.15 4.16 20.17
CA GLY A 179 0.07 3.13 19.14
C GLY A 179 0.29 1.73 19.72
N GLU A 180 -0.65 1.26 20.53
CA GLU A 180 -0.74 -0.10 21.01
C GLU A 180 -1.38 -0.92 19.90
N PHE A 181 -0.54 -1.75 19.28
CA PHE A 181 -1.00 -2.81 18.39
C PHE A 181 -2.09 -3.64 19.09
N PRO A 182 -3.08 -4.18 18.37
CA PRO A 182 -4.07 -5.07 18.96
C PRO A 182 -3.37 -6.15 19.81
N SER A 183 -3.84 -6.34 21.03
CA SER A 183 -3.14 -7.16 22.05
C SER A 183 -2.90 -8.63 21.65
N TRP A 184 -3.52 -9.09 20.57
CA TRP A 184 -3.32 -10.40 19.97
C TRP A 184 -2.07 -10.50 19.07
N VAL A 185 -1.34 -9.40 18.83
CA VAL A 185 -0.13 -9.35 17.99
C VAL A 185 1.13 -9.22 18.84
N ARG A 186 2.07 -10.18 18.71
CA ARG A 186 3.35 -10.12 19.42
C ARG A 186 4.40 -9.38 18.58
N PRO A 187 5.36 -8.66 19.20
CA PRO A 187 6.43 -7.95 18.48
C PRO A 187 7.26 -8.81 17.52
N ASN A 188 7.37 -10.12 17.78
CA ASN A 188 8.15 -11.07 16.97
C ASN A 188 7.52 -11.37 15.60
N ASP A 189 6.21 -11.19 15.42
CA ASP A 189 5.51 -11.49 14.17
C ASP A 189 5.78 -10.43 13.07
N ARG A 190 6.35 -9.28 13.46
CA ARG A 190 6.66 -8.12 12.59
C ARG A 190 7.87 -8.34 11.66
N LYS A 191 8.68 -9.36 11.92
CA LYS A 191 9.91 -9.67 11.16
C LYS A 191 9.72 -10.76 10.10
N LEU A 192 8.53 -11.36 10.01
CA LEU A 192 8.34 -12.59 9.24
C LEU A 192 8.31 -12.39 7.71
N LEU A 193 7.97 -11.20 7.22
CA LEU A 193 7.76 -10.97 5.79
C LEU A 193 8.87 -10.21 5.06
N GLN A 194 9.97 -9.90 5.76
CA GLN A 194 11.01 -8.99 5.26
C GLN A 194 12.38 -9.68 5.08
N ALA A 195 12.45 -10.97 5.38
CA ALA A 195 13.63 -11.79 5.08
C ALA A 195 13.53 -12.33 3.65
N SER A 196 14.56 -12.02 2.84
CA SER A 196 14.86 -12.73 1.60
C SER A 196 15.69 -13.95 1.95
N GLY A 197 15.14 -15.14 1.74
CA GLY A 197 15.79 -16.40 2.09
C GLY A 197 15.65 -16.76 3.58
N VAL A 198 15.08 -17.94 3.82
CA VAL A 198 15.19 -18.81 5.00
C VAL A 198 15.91 -18.19 6.21
N ALA A 199 15.19 -17.36 6.98
CA ALA A 199 15.53 -17.03 8.37
C ALA A 199 14.27 -16.99 9.24
N LEU A 200 13.30 -17.85 8.90
CA LEU A 200 12.21 -18.26 9.77
C LEU A 200 12.52 -19.69 10.19
N ALA A 201 12.46 -19.98 11.48
CA ALA A 201 12.29 -21.36 11.90
C ALA A 201 10.79 -21.67 11.66
N PRO A 202 10.41 -22.35 10.57
CA PRO A 202 9.02 -22.71 10.36
C PRO A 202 8.56 -23.65 11.47
N ASP A 203 7.28 -23.56 11.88
CA ASP A 203 6.69 -24.50 12.83
C ASP A 203 6.47 -25.88 12.17
N ALA A 204 6.29 -25.92 10.84
CA ALA A 204 6.23 -27.14 10.04
C ALA A 204 6.86 -26.95 8.64
N VAL A 205 7.55 -27.99 8.15
CA VAL A 205 8.08 -28.05 6.78
C VAL A 205 7.35 -29.14 6.01
N VAL A 206 6.81 -28.78 4.84
CA VAL A 206 6.23 -29.71 3.87
C VAL A 206 7.21 -29.89 2.72
N ALA A 207 7.47 -31.13 2.34
CA ALA A 207 8.32 -31.44 1.19
C ALA A 207 7.87 -32.71 0.48
N ALA A 208 7.60 -32.62 -0.82
CA ALA A 208 7.20 -33.78 -1.64
C ALA A 208 8.27 -34.89 -1.69
N ASP A 209 9.55 -34.54 -1.54
CA ASP A 209 10.69 -35.47 -1.47
C ASP A 209 10.88 -36.11 -0.08
N ARG A 210 9.96 -35.84 0.87
CA ARG A 210 9.99 -36.30 2.27
C ARG A 210 11.19 -35.81 3.09
N SER A 211 11.86 -34.73 2.64
CA SER A 211 12.91 -34.07 3.41
C SER A 211 12.39 -33.08 4.48
N GLY A 212 11.08 -32.94 4.62
CA GLY A 212 10.38 -32.10 5.60
C GLY A 212 9.75 -32.90 6.75
N ASN A 213 8.96 -32.23 7.58
CA ASN A 213 8.17 -32.87 8.64
C ASN A 213 6.97 -33.64 8.07
N TYR A 214 6.36 -33.13 6.99
CA TYR A 214 5.17 -33.70 6.36
C TYR A 214 5.38 -33.88 4.85
N ALA A 215 4.73 -34.89 4.29
CA ALA A 215 4.73 -35.14 2.84
C ALA A 215 3.61 -34.38 2.10
N THR A 216 2.54 -34.03 2.81
CA THR A 216 1.38 -33.28 2.27
C THR A 216 1.15 -32.00 3.05
N ILE A 217 0.54 -31.00 2.40
CA ILE A 217 0.16 -29.74 3.04
C ILE A 217 -1.00 -29.97 4.01
N THR A 218 -1.93 -30.85 3.63
CA THR A 218 -3.06 -31.25 4.48
C THR A 218 -2.62 -31.76 5.85
N ASP A 219 -1.62 -32.64 5.93
CA ASP A 219 -1.12 -33.15 7.21
C ASP A 219 -0.53 -32.04 8.09
N ALA A 220 0.23 -31.10 7.49
CA ALA A 220 0.79 -29.96 8.20
C ALA A 220 -0.29 -29.01 8.74
N VAL A 221 -1.36 -28.79 7.98
CA VAL A 221 -2.53 -27.99 8.41
C VAL A 221 -3.27 -28.68 9.56
N LEU A 222 -3.47 -30.01 9.48
CA LEU A 222 -4.14 -30.76 10.54
C LEU A 222 -3.37 -30.71 11.86
N ALA A 223 -2.04 -30.76 11.80
CA ALA A 223 -1.15 -30.68 12.95
C ALA A 223 -1.10 -29.29 13.61
N ALA A 224 -1.47 -28.23 12.89
CA ALA A 224 -1.49 -26.88 13.44
C ALA A 224 -2.53 -26.76 14.57
N PRO A 225 -2.28 -26.00 15.65
CA PRO A 225 -3.23 -25.84 16.75
C PRO A 225 -4.51 -25.09 16.34
N ASP A 226 -5.65 -25.52 16.88
CA ASP A 226 -6.92 -24.80 16.75
C ASP A 226 -6.91 -23.51 17.58
N TYR A 227 -7.53 -22.46 17.05
CA TYR A 227 -7.71 -21.14 17.67
C TYR A 227 -6.41 -20.50 18.19
N SER A 228 -5.28 -20.83 17.56
CA SER A 228 -3.98 -20.31 17.95
C SER A 228 -3.90 -18.80 17.73
N MET A 229 -3.52 -18.10 18.80
CA MET A 229 -3.20 -16.67 18.74
C MET A 229 -1.78 -16.39 18.28
N LYS A 230 -0.92 -17.41 18.27
CA LYS A 230 0.42 -17.34 17.67
C LYS A 230 0.30 -17.71 16.20
N ARG A 231 0.99 -16.98 15.33
CA ARG A 231 1.15 -17.37 13.93
C ARG A 231 1.86 -18.73 13.83
N PHE A 232 1.25 -19.66 13.11
CA PHE A 232 1.82 -20.99 12.83
C PHE A 232 2.31 -21.02 11.37
N VAL A 233 3.62 -21.12 11.18
CA VAL A 233 4.27 -20.99 9.87
C VAL A 233 4.54 -22.37 9.27
N ILE A 234 3.88 -22.65 8.15
CA ILE A 234 4.10 -23.83 7.32
C ILE A 234 4.95 -23.41 6.12
N TYR A 235 6.20 -23.89 6.06
CA TYR A 235 7.06 -23.71 4.91
C TYR A 235 6.89 -24.89 3.95
N ILE A 236 6.53 -24.59 2.70
CA ILE A 236 6.25 -25.57 1.67
C ILE A 236 7.39 -25.46 0.65
N LYS A 237 8.24 -26.50 0.58
CA LYS A 237 9.35 -26.52 -0.37
C LYS A 237 8.83 -26.58 -1.80
N LYS A 238 9.66 -26.14 -2.75
CA LYS A 238 9.42 -26.22 -4.18
C LYS A 238 8.89 -27.60 -4.62
N GLY A 239 7.95 -27.59 -5.54
CA GLY A 239 7.27 -28.79 -6.02
C GLY A 239 5.84 -28.49 -6.45
N VAL A 240 5.24 -29.48 -7.12
CA VAL A 240 3.82 -29.49 -7.46
C VAL A 240 3.11 -30.44 -6.51
N TYR A 241 2.18 -29.91 -5.72
CA TYR A 241 1.39 -30.62 -4.73
C TYR A 241 -0.02 -30.80 -5.28
N VAL A 242 -0.32 -32.01 -5.74
CA VAL A 242 -1.65 -32.34 -6.27
C VAL A 242 -2.55 -32.75 -5.11
N GLU A 243 -3.17 -31.76 -4.48
CA GLU A 243 -4.07 -31.95 -3.34
C GLU A 243 -5.12 -30.83 -3.27
N ASN A 244 -6.33 -31.17 -2.82
CA ASN A 244 -7.34 -30.18 -2.45
C ASN A 244 -7.21 -29.87 -0.95
N VAL A 245 -6.69 -28.69 -0.61
CA VAL A 245 -6.40 -28.30 0.78
C VAL A 245 -7.50 -27.42 1.33
N GLU A 246 -7.91 -27.69 2.57
CA GLU A 246 -8.90 -26.87 3.29
C GLU A 246 -8.41 -26.48 4.69
N ILE A 247 -8.25 -25.17 4.92
CA ILE A 247 -7.99 -24.58 6.24
C ILE A 247 -9.32 -24.13 6.83
N LYS A 248 -9.90 -24.99 7.68
CA LYS A 248 -11.22 -24.77 8.30
C LYS A 248 -11.21 -23.63 9.33
N LYS A 249 -12.41 -23.12 9.67
CA LYS A 249 -12.64 -21.96 10.55
C LYS A 249 -11.94 -21.97 11.92
N LYS A 250 -11.56 -23.16 12.43
CA LYS A 250 -10.83 -23.30 13.71
C LYS A 250 -9.33 -23.04 13.60
N LYS A 251 -8.72 -23.14 12.41
CA LYS A 251 -7.27 -23.00 12.22
C LYS A 251 -6.88 -21.53 12.03
N TRP A 252 -6.75 -20.80 13.13
CA TRP A 252 -6.43 -19.36 13.11
C TRP A 252 -4.94 -19.08 12.89
N ASN A 253 -4.65 -17.94 12.26
CA ASN A 253 -3.29 -17.40 12.08
C ASN A 253 -2.30 -18.38 11.43
N ILE A 254 -2.78 -19.23 10.51
CA ILE A 254 -1.91 -20.06 9.68
C ILE A 254 -1.22 -19.16 8.64
N MET A 255 0.09 -19.33 8.49
CA MET A 255 0.86 -18.73 7.40
C MET A 255 1.51 -19.83 6.58
N ILE A 256 1.23 -19.86 5.27
CA ILE A 256 1.93 -20.72 4.33
C ILE A 256 2.93 -19.91 3.51
N VAL A 257 4.13 -20.45 3.34
CA VAL A 257 5.21 -19.81 2.56
C VAL A 257 5.82 -20.83 1.61
N GLY A 258 5.83 -20.52 0.32
CA GLY A 258 6.52 -21.31 -0.69
C GLY A 258 7.94 -20.83 -0.98
N ASP A 259 8.66 -21.57 -1.81
CA ASP A 259 9.99 -21.20 -2.34
C ASP A 259 9.94 -20.13 -3.45
N GLY A 260 8.75 -19.69 -3.86
CA GLY A 260 8.56 -18.76 -4.97
C GLY A 260 7.27 -19.07 -5.74
N ILE A 261 6.68 -18.03 -6.32
CA ILE A 261 5.43 -18.10 -7.09
C ILE A 261 5.46 -19.18 -8.17
N ASP A 262 6.56 -19.33 -8.89
CA ASP A 262 6.72 -20.34 -9.95
C ASP A 262 7.39 -21.64 -9.47
N ALA A 263 7.81 -21.70 -8.20
CA ALA A 263 8.56 -22.83 -7.63
C ALA A 263 7.68 -23.79 -6.81
N THR A 264 6.65 -23.26 -6.14
CA THR A 264 5.75 -24.04 -5.28
C THR A 264 4.33 -23.87 -5.78
N VAL A 265 3.70 -24.97 -6.21
CA VAL A 265 2.37 -24.96 -6.84
C VAL A 265 1.47 -25.98 -6.16
N ILE A 266 0.30 -25.54 -5.70
CA ILE A 266 -0.78 -26.42 -5.24
C ILE A 266 -1.79 -26.56 -6.38
N SER A 267 -2.03 -27.78 -6.83
CA SER A 267 -2.77 -28.07 -8.05
C SER A 267 -3.96 -29.01 -7.78
N GLY A 268 -5.07 -28.72 -8.44
CA GLY A 268 -6.30 -29.49 -8.37
C GLY A 268 -7.11 -29.33 -9.67
N ASN A 269 -8.23 -30.05 -9.79
CA ASN A 269 -9.04 -30.05 -11.01
C ASN A 269 -10.54 -30.29 -10.76
N ARG A 270 -11.04 -30.04 -9.55
CA ARG A 270 -12.48 -30.17 -9.27
C ARG A 270 -13.24 -29.09 -10.02
N SER A 271 -14.42 -29.45 -10.53
CA SER A 271 -15.21 -28.57 -11.37
C SER A 271 -16.71 -28.82 -11.24
N PHE A 272 -17.51 -27.84 -11.64
CA PHE A 272 -18.96 -27.95 -11.65
C PHE A 272 -19.45 -29.09 -12.53
N ILE A 273 -18.90 -29.23 -13.75
CA ILE A 273 -19.27 -30.31 -14.67
C ILE A 273 -19.06 -31.70 -14.07
N ASP A 274 -18.01 -31.87 -13.27
CA ASP A 274 -17.69 -33.16 -12.63
C ASP A 274 -18.52 -33.43 -11.35
N GLY A 275 -19.57 -32.63 -11.12
CA GLY A 275 -20.55 -32.85 -10.05
C GLY A 275 -20.29 -32.07 -8.76
N TRP A 276 -19.17 -31.36 -8.65
CA TRP A 276 -18.88 -30.50 -7.51
C TRP A 276 -19.72 -29.23 -7.55
N THR A 277 -19.99 -28.63 -6.39
CA THR A 277 -20.49 -27.26 -6.32
C THR A 277 -19.33 -26.29 -6.58
N THR A 278 -19.62 -25.05 -7.01
CA THR A 278 -18.58 -24.01 -7.12
C THR A 278 -17.85 -23.82 -5.79
N PHE A 279 -18.59 -23.80 -4.66
CA PHE A 279 -18.03 -23.64 -3.31
C PHE A 279 -17.05 -24.75 -2.90
N ARG A 280 -17.26 -25.99 -3.39
CA ARG A 280 -16.43 -27.17 -3.08
C ARG A 280 -15.44 -27.58 -4.18
N SER A 281 -15.44 -26.86 -5.30
CA SER A 281 -14.44 -26.97 -6.36
C SER A 281 -13.03 -26.41 -6.07
N PRO A 282 -12.76 -25.58 -5.04
CA PRO A 282 -11.43 -25.00 -4.84
C PRO A 282 -10.31 -26.03 -4.72
N THR A 283 -9.18 -25.76 -5.38
CA THR A 283 -7.91 -26.43 -5.08
C THR A 283 -7.45 -26.09 -3.67
N PHE A 284 -7.55 -24.82 -3.28
CA PHE A 284 -7.23 -24.37 -1.92
C PHE A 284 -8.39 -23.53 -1.37
N ALA A 285 -8.87 -23.88 -0.18
CA ALA A 285 -9.91 -23.15 0.52
C ALA A 285 -9.44 -22.75 1.93
N VAL A 286 -9.76 -21.52 2.35
CA VAL A 286 -9.42 -21.03 3.68
C VAL A 286 -10.56 -20.22 4.31
N SER A 287 -10.97 -20.65 5.50
CA SER A 287 -11.95 -19.96 6.36
C SER A 287 -11.38 -19.61 7.74
N GLY A 288 -10.19 -20.12 8.07
CA GLY A 288 -9.48 -19.79 9.30
C GLY A 288 -8.95 -18.37 9.26
N ARG A 289 -9.41 -17.52 10.19
CA ARG A 289 -9.05 -16.10 10.28
C ARG A 289 -7.53 -15.84 10.29
N GLY A 290 -7.14 -14.68 9.73
CA GLY A 290 -5.79 -14.13 9.85
C GLY A 290 -4.77 -14.91 9.00
N PHE A 291 -5.27 -15.60 7.98
CA PHE A 291 -4.47 -16.41 7.08
C PHE A 291 -3.50 -15.55 6.26
N ILE A 292 -2.28 -16.06 6.05
CA ILE A 292 -1.30 -15.45 5.16
C ILE A 292 -0.75 -16.50 4.19
N ALA A 293 -0.77 -16.21 2.89
CA ALA A 293 -0.03 -16.95 1.89
C ALA A 293 1.07 -16.08 1.27
N ARG A 294 2.25 -16.66 1.04
CA ARG A 294 3.38 -15.96 0.41
C ARG A 294 4.17 -16.86 -0.53
N ASP A 295 4.62 -16.30 -1.65
CA ASP A 295 5.59 -16.92 -2.56
C ASP A 295 5.17 -18.34 -3.02
N ILE A 296 3.89 -18.51 -3.38
CA ILE A 296 3.28 -19.82 -3.75
C ILE A 296 2.16 -19.63 -4.79
N SER A 297 1.90 -20.64 -5.62
CA SER A 297 0.78 -20.63 -6.56
C SER A 297 -0.31 -21.64 -6.22
N PHE A 298 -1.56 -21.26 -6.49
CA PHE A 298 -2.75 -22.11 -6.45
C PHE A 298 -3.32 -22.21 -7.86
N GLU A 299 -3.54 -23.42 -8.35
CA GLU A 299 -4.08 -23.61 -9.68
C GLU A 299 -5.22 -24.63 -9.73
N ASN A 300 -6.17 -24.40 -10.63
CA ASN A 300 -7.16 -25.37 -11.03
C ASN A 300 -7.02 -25.67 -12.54
N THR A 301 -6.75 -26.93 -12.84
CA THR A 301 -6.39 -27.41 -14.19
C THR A 301 -7.56 -28.00 -14.95
N ALA A 302 -8.80 -27.86 -14.45
CA ALA A 302 -9.99 -28.48 -15.06
C ALA A 302 -10.23 -28.08 -16.53
N GLY A 303 -9.89 -26.84 -16.91
CA GLY A 303 -10.08 -26.34 -18.28
C GLY A 303 -11.40 -25.55 -18.47
N PRO A 304 -11.52 -24.75 -19.55
CA PRO A 304 -12.67 -23.88 -19.76
C PRO A 304 -13.96 -24.63 -20.14
N GLU A 305 -13.87 -25.87 -20.62
CA GLU A 305 -15.00 -26.76 -20.90
C GLU A 305 -15.68 -27.32 -19.65
N LYS A 306 -15.02 -27.18 -18.49
CA LYS A 306 -15.52 -27.68 -17.21
C LYS A 306 -16.34 -26.66 -16.40
N HIS A 307 -16.57 -25.48 -16.99
CA HIS A 307 -17.25 -24.35 -16.36
C HIS A 307 -16.57 -23.94 -15.04
N GLN A 308 -17.34 -23.68 -13.97
CA GLN A 308 -16.82 -23.18 -12.69
C GLN A 308 -15.82 -24.16 -12.08
N ALA A 309 -14.58 -23.70 -11.86
CA ALA A 309 -13.51 -24.51 -11.30
C ALA A 309 -12.51 -23.61 -10.54
N VAL A 310 -12.70 -23.52 -9.23
CA VAL A 310 -11.99 -22.54 -8.39
C VAL A 310 -10.57 -23.02 -8.10
N ALA A 311 -9.58 -22.11 -8.20
CA ALA A 311 -8.22 -22.38 -7.76
C ALA A 311 -8.03 -22.02 -6.28
N LEU A 312 -8.49 -20.84 -5.88
CA LEU A 312 -8.41 -20.35 -4.51
C LEU A 312 -9.77 -19.80 -4.05
N ARG A 313 -10.25 -20.26 -2.89
CA ARG A 313 -11.38 -19.67 -2.15
C ARG A 313 -10.91 -19.13 -0.80
N SER A 314 -11.33 -17.91 -0.48
CA SER A 314 -11.09 -17.31 0.83
C SER A 314 -12.38 -16.75 1.42
N ASP A 315 -12.70 -17.17 2.63
CA ASP A 315 -13.68 -16.57 3.54
C ASP A 315 -13.03 -16.30 4.91
N SER A 316 -11.69 -16.14 4.90
CA SER A 316 -10.92 -15.74 6.07
C SER A 316 -10.91 -14.22 6.20
N ASP A 317 -11.47 -13.71 7.29
CA ASP A 317 -11.28 -12.31 7.69
C ASP A 317 -9.80 -11.99 7.92
N LEU A 318 -9.41 -10.78 7.57
CA LEU A 318 -8.05 -10.26 7.72
C LEU A 318 -7.00 -11.14 7.03
N SER A 319 -7.33 -11.72 5.87
CA SER A 319 -6.42 -12.57 5.11
C SER A 319 -5.52 -11.78 4.17
N VAL A 320 -4.28 -12.26 3.98
CA VAL A 320 -3.30 -11.67 3.07
C VAL A 320 -2.71 -12.69 2.11
N PHE A 321 -2.64 -12.31 0.84
CA PHE A 321 -1.97 -13.06 -0.21
C PHE A 321 -0.88 -12.17 -0.81
N TYR A 322 0.38 -12.56 -0.67
CA TYR A 322 1.53 -11.76 -1.09
C TYR A 322 2.44 -12.51 -2.06
N ARG A 323 2.62 -11.99 -3.27
CA ARG A 323 3.39 -12.68 -4.33
C ARG A 323 2.90 -14.11 -4.58
N CYS A 324 1.58 -14.25 -4.66
CA CYS A 324 0.92 -15.51 -4.95
C CYS A 324 0.47 -15.58 -6.41
N GLY A 325 0.50 -16.79 -6.97
CA GLY A 325 -0.11 -17.07 -8.28
C GLY A 325 -1.48 -17.69 -8.07
N ILE A 326 -2.48 -17.24 -8.81
CA ILE A 326 -3.82 -17.83 -8.81
C ILE A 326 -4.21 -18.04 -10.26
N SER A 327 -4.33 -19.30 -10.71
CA SER A 327 -4.60 -19.61 -12.11
C SER A 327 -5.70 -20.65 -12.29
N GLY A 328 -6.68 -20.32 -13.12
CA GLY A 328 -7.70 -21.26 -13.59
C GLY A 328 -8.23 -20.83 -14.95
N TYR A 329 -9.51 -21.08 -15.17
CA TYR A 329 -10.29 -20.54 -16.29
C TYR A 329 -11.48 -19.76 -15.71
N GLN A 330 -12.67 -20.35 -15.72
CA GLN A 330 -13.85 -19.75 -15.10
C GLN A 330 -13.76 -19.86 -13.57
N ASP A 331 -14.10 -18.78 -12.86
CA ASP A 331 -14.19 -18.72 -11.39
C ASP A 331 -12.85 -18.97 -10.66
N SER A 332 -11.72 -18.51 -11.22
CA SER A 332 -10.37 -18.84 -10.72
C SER A 332 -10.13 -18.45 -9.24
N LEU A 333 -10.54 -17.24 -8.85
CA LEU A 333 -10.41 -16.70 -7.50
C LEU A 333 -11.78 -16.39 -6.91
N TYR A 334 -12.16 -17.12 -5.87
CA TYR A 334 -13.38 -16.91 -5.10
C TYR A 334 -13.08 -16.14 -3.82
N THR A 335 -13.12 -14.80 -3.90
CA THR A 335 -13.08 -13.91 -2.72
C THR A 335 -14.47 -13.90 -2.08
N HIS A 336 -14.80 -14.97 -1.36
CA HIS A 336 -16.16 -15.30 -0.94
C HIS A 336 -16.79 -14.25 -0.02
N THR A 337 -16.18 -13.99 1.13
CA THR A 337 -16.67 -13.01 2.13
C THR A 337 -15.52 -12.36 2.93
N MET A 338 -15.85 -11.32 3.72
CA MET A 338 -14.97 -10.64 4.69
C MET A 338 -13.80 -9.84 4.08
N ARG A 339 -12.87 -9.35 4.92
CA ARG A 339 -11.78 -8.43 4.51
C ARG A 339 -10.56 -9.20 4.02
N GLN A 340 -10.11 -8.90 2.80
CA GLN A 340 -9.01 -9.61 2.14
C GLN A 340 -8.06 -8.65 1.42
N PHE A 341 -6.76 -8.92 1.48
CA PHE A 341 -5.73 -8.12 0.82
C PHE A 341 -4.81 -8.95 -0.07
N PHE A 342 -4.76 -8.62 -1.36
CA PHE A 342 -3.92 -9.24 -2.36
C PHE A 342 -2.86 -8.24 -2.83
N ARG A 343 -1.58 -8.60 -2.70
CA ARG A 343 -0.45 -7.73 -3.02
C ARG A 343 0.54 -8.44 -3.93
N GLU A 344 0.94 -7.80 -5.02
CA GLU A 344 1.94 -8.34 -5.97
C GLU A 344 1.60 -9.75 -6.46
N CYS A 345 0.32 -10.10 -6.52
CA CYS A 345 -0.14 -11.39 -6.99
C CYS A 345 -0.29 -11.41 -8.51
N ARG A 346 -0.24 -12.61 -9.09
CA ARG A 346 -0.54 -12.85 -10.50
C ARG A 346 -1.81 -13.68 -10.58
N ILE A 347 -2.91 -13.10 -11.07
CA ILE A 347 -4.24 -13.70 -11.11
C ILE A 347 -4.66 -13.87 -12.57
N ARG A 348 -5.02 -15.10 -12.96
CA ARG A 348 -5.31 -15.46 -14.35
C ARG A 348 -6.59 -16.26 -14.49
N GLY A 349 -7.40 -15.95 -15.50
CA GLY A 349 -8.61 -16.72 -15.83
C GLY A 349 -9.39 -16.16 -17.02
N THR A 350 -10.62 -16.61 -17.20
CA THR A 350 -11.47 -16.26 -18.36
C THR A 350 -12.78 -15.59 -17.94
N VAL A 351 -13.78 -16.35 -17.52
CA VAL A 351 -15.10 -15.86 -17.10
C VAL A 351 -15.14 -15.72 -15.60
N ASP A 352 -15.54 -14.54 -15.13
CA ASP A 352 -15.80 -14.22 -13.72
C ASP A 352 -14.64 -14.64 -12.82
N PHE A 353 -13.41 -14.50 -13.31
CA PHE A 353 -12.28 -15.19 -12.68
C PHE A 353 -11.83 -14.56 -11.36
N ILE A 354 -12.40 -13.41 -10.98
CA ILE A 354 -12.40 -12.85 -9.63
C ILE A 354 -13.86 -12.58 -9.23
N PHE A 355 -14.40 -13.36 -8.31
CA PHE A 355 -15.82 -13.28 -7.95
C PHE A 355 -16.07 -13.53 -6.46
N GLY A 356 -17.27 -13.18 -6.00
CA GLY A 356 -17.70 -13.28 -4.60
C GLY A 356 -18.14 -11.95 -4.03
N ASP A 357 -18.25 -11.87 -2.70
CA ASP A 357 -18.83 -10.75 -1.97
C ASP A 357 -17.94 -10.33 -0.78
N ALA A 358 -16.63 -10.52 -0.91
CA ALA A 358 -15.66 -9.98 0.03
C ALA A 358 -15.52 -8.46 -0.08
N THR A 359 -14.99 -7.83 0.97
CA THR A 359 -14.33 -6.53 0.86
C THR A 359 -12.86 -6.79 0.50
N ALA A 360 -12.58 -6.89 -0.80
CA ALA A 360 -11.26 -7.32 -1.30
C ALA A 360 -10.51 -6.18 -1.98
N MET A 361 -9.26 -6.00 -1.57
CA MET A 361 -8.33 -5.03 -2.13
C MET A 361 -7.18 -5.73 -2.86
N PHE A 362 -6.98 -5.36 -4.12
CA PHE A 362 -5.91 -5.85 -4.99
C PHE A 362 -4.94 -4.71 -5.26
N GLN A 363 -3.67 -4.88 -4.90
CA GLN A 363 -2.67 -3.82 -5.03
C GLN A 363 -1.39 -4.31 -5.71
N ASN A 364 -0.95 -3.61 -6.76
CA ASN A 364 0.20 -3.98 -7.58
C ASN A 364 0.11 -5.42 -8.14
N CYS A 365 -1.09 -5.93 -8.40
CA CYS A 365 -1.28 -7.26 -8.96
C CYS A 365 -1.20 -7.24 -10.50
N ALA A 366 -0.73 -8.34 -11.09
CA ALA A 366 -0.91 -8.63 -12.51
C ALA A 366 -2.22 -9.41 -12.68
N ILE A 367 -3.17 -8.85 -13.42
CA ILE A 367 -4.48 -9.42 -13.70
C ILE A 367 -4.53 -9.76 -15.19
N GLU A 368 -4.47 -11.04 -15.51
CA GLU A 368 -4.19 -11.51 -16.88
C GLU A 368 -5.35 -12.36 -17.42
N ALA A 369 -6.05 -11.85 -18.43
CA ALA A 369 -7.14 -12.58 -19.08
C ALA A 369 -6.59 -13.66 -20.02
N LYS A 370 -7.03 -14.90 -19.85
CA LYS A 370 -6.63 -16.06 -20.66
C LYS A 370 -7.52 -16.25 -21.88
N LYS A 371 -7.09 -17.11 -22.80
CA LYS A 371 -7.90 -17.51 -23.94
C LYS A 371 -9.01 -18.49 -23.53
N GLY A 372 -10.26 -18.02 -23.57
CA GLY A 372 -11.46 -18.84 -23.38
C GLY A 372 -11.89 -19.65 -24.62
N LEU A 373 -13.02 -20.36 -24.49
CA LEU A 373 -13.65 -21.08 -25.60
C LEU A 373 -14.12 -20.12 -26.71
N PRO A 374 -14.32 -20.62 -27.95
CA PRO A 374 -14.95 -19.83 -28.99
C PRO A 374 -16.28 -19.22 -28.52
N ASN A 375 -16.50 -17.94 -28.81
CA ASN A 375 -17.69 -17.15 -28.41
C ASN A 375 -17.85 -16.85 -26.91
N GLN A 376 -16.96 -17.36 -26.05
CA GLN A 376 -16.92 -16.95 -24.65
C GLN A 376 -16.39 -15.52 -24.54
N LYS A 377 -17.03 -14.71 -23.69
CA LYS A 377 -16.57 -13.38 -23.33
C LYS A 377 -15.89 -13.46 -21.98
N ASN A 378 -14.67 -12.97 -21.87
CA ASN A 378 -13.97 -12.89 -20.60
C ASN A 378 -14.53 -11.74 -19.75
N THR A 379 -14.62 -11.97 -18.45
CA THR A 379 -15.02 -10.99 -17.44
C THR A 379 -14.05 -11.12 -16.28
N ILE A 380 -13.35 -10.02 -15.95
CA ILE A 380 -12.39 -10.03 -14.85
C ILE A 380 -13.14 -10.19 -13.53
N THR A 381 -14.20 -9.40 -13.31
CA THR A 381 -14.96 -9.44 -12.06
C THR A 381 -16.43 -9.84 -12.20
N ALA A 382 -16.93 -10.50 -11.16
CA ALA A 382 -18.35 -10.70 -10.91
C ALA A 382 -18.67 -10.51 -9.42
N HIS A 383 -18.87 -9.26 -9.01
CA HIS A 383 -19.09 -8.91 -7.60
C HIS A 383 -20.52 -9.21 -7.13
N GLY A 384 -20.64 -9.75 -5.92
CA GLY A 384 -21.82 -10.42 -5.39
C GLY A 384 -22.71 -9.64 -4.41
N ARG A 385 -22.48 -8.33 -4.21
CA ARG A 385 -23.25 -7.54 -3.22
C ARG A 385 -24.75 -7.49 -3.51
N LYS A 386 -25.58 -7.71 -2.48
CA LYS A 386 -27.05 -7.75 -2.59
C LYS A 386 -27.78 -6.73 -1.74
N ASP A 387 -27.16 -6.23 -0.69
CA ASP A 387 -27.73 -5.20 0.17
C ASP A 387 -26.85 -3.93 0.12
N PRO A 388 -27.44 -2.72 0.02
CA PRO A 388 -26.68 -1.47 -0.06
C PRO A 388 -25.92 -1.13 1.23
N ASN A 389 -26.29 -1.73 2.37
CA ASN A 389 -25.63 -1.55 3.66
C ASN A 389 -24.38 -2.43 3.80
N GLU A 390 -24.13 -3.37 2.88
CA GLU A 390 -22.90 -4.16 2.90
C GLU A 390 -21.67 -3.30 2.56
N PRO A 391 -20.57 -3.40 3.34
CA PRO A 391 -19.32 -2.73 3.05
C PRO A 391 -18.51 -3.43 1.94
N THR A 392 -19.06 -4.46 1.29
CA THR A 392 -18.36 -5.35 0.35
C THR A 392 -18.16 -4.73 -1.02
N GLY A 393 -17.18 -5.22 -1.78
CA GLY A 393 -16.79 -4.68 -3.07
C GLY A 393 -15.37 -5.12 -3.44
N PHE A 394 -15.02 -4.94 -4.70
CA PHE A 394 -13.63 -5.10 -5.16
C PHE A 394 -13.00 -3.75 -5.47
N SER A 395 -11.76 -3.57 -5.03
CA SER A 395 -10.94 -2.42 -5.38
C SER A 395 -9.60 -2.86 -5.94
N PHE A 396 -9.28 -2.41 -7.15
CA PHE A 396 -8.03 -2.70 -7.85
C PHE A 396 -7.22 -1.41 -7.97
N GLN A 397 -6.07 -1.38 -7.30
CA GLN A 397 -5.19 -0.21 -7.26
C GLN A 397 -3.79 -0.56 -7.76
N PHE A 398 -3.21 0.27 -8.65
CA PHE A 398 -1.87 0.06 -9.20
C PHE A 398 -1.66 -1.29 -9.91
N CYS A 399 -2.75 -1.92 -10.36
CA CYS A 399 -2.68 -3.22 -11.01
C CYS A 399 -2.30 -3.07 -12.48
N ASN A 400 -1.78 -4.15 -13.07
CA ASN A 400 -1.58 -4.28 -14.50
C ASN A 400 -2.63 -5.24 -15.05
N ILE A 401 -3.57 -4.72 -15.84
CA ILE A 401 -4.64 -5.47 -16.48
C ILE A 401 -4.25 -5.74 -17.93
N SER A 402 -3.97 -7.00 -18.24
CA SER A 402 -3.44 -7.42 -19.54
C SER A 402 -3.98 -8.75 -20.03
N ALA A 403 -3.63 -9.12 -21.27
CA ALA A 403 -3.86 -10.45 -21.80
C ALA A 403 -2.74 -11.39 -21.33
N ASP A 404 -3.08 -12.62 -20.93
CA ASP A 404 -2.09 -13.68 -20.83
C ASP A 404 -1.57 -14.02 -22.24
N SER A 405 -0.37 -14.59 -22.29
CA SER A 405 0.36 -14.97 -23.50
C SER A 405 -0.47 -15.75 -24.53
N ASP A 406 -1.42 -16.57 -24.10
CA ASP A 406 -2.30 -17.35 -24.98
C ASP A 406 -3.39 -16.52 -25.66
N LEU A 407 -3.78 -15.38 -25.07
CA LEU A 407 -4.83 -14.50 -25.56
C LEU A 407 -4.28 -13.40 -26.48
N VAL A 408 -3.03 -12.94 -26.30
CA VAL A 408 -2.41 -11.81 -27.02
C VAL A 408 -2.66 -11.86 -28.54
N GLY A 409 -2.46 -13.01 -29.19
CA GLY A 409 -2.65 -13.17 -30.64
C GLY A 409 -4.11 -13.19 -31.11
N SER A 410 -5.08 -13.07 -30.20
CA SER A 410 -6.51 -13.22 -30.49
C SER A 410 -7.41 -12.19 -29.78
N VAL A 411 -6.84 -11.15 -29.18
CA VAL A 411 -7.53 -10.07 -28.46
C VAL A 411 -8.67 -9.45 -29.29
N SER A 412 -8.49 -9.29 -30.60
CA SER A 412 -9.51 -8.74 -31.50
C SER A 412 -10.78 -9.59 -31.64
N THR A 413 -10.67 -10.89 -31.33
CA THR A 413 -11.75 -11.88 -31.51
C THR A 413 -12.28 -12.45 -30.20
N ARG A 414 -11.57 -12.22 -29.08
CA ARG A 414 -11.93 -12.70 -27.74
C ARG A 414 -12.12 -11.49 -26.83
N GLN A 415 -13.38 -11.16 -26.60
CA GLN A 415 -13.78 -9.96 -25.88
C GLN A 415 -13.46 -10.11 -24.39
N THR A 416 -12.84 -9.09 -23.78
CA THR A 416 -12.61 -9.03 -22.33
C THR A 416 -13.20 -7.75 -21.75
N TYR A 417 -13.91 -7.89 -20.63
CA TYR A 417 -14.55 -6.82 -19.89
C TYR A 417 -14.01 -6.76 -18.46
N LEU A 418 -14.04 -5.58 -17.86
CA LEU A 418 -13.65 -5.35 -16.46
C LEU A 418 -14.54 -6.13 -15.49
N GLY A 419 -15.81 -6.33 -15.83
CA GLY A 419 -16.70 -7.21 -15.05
C GLY A 419 -18.16 -7.14 -15.47
N ARG A 420 -19.00 -7.87 -14.72
CA ARG A 420 -20.47 -7.92 -14.88
C ARG A 420 -21.19 -8.09 -13.54
N PRO A 421 -22.38 -7.47 -13.36
CA PRO A 421 -23.01 -7.38 -12.04
C PRO A 421 -23.73 -8.67 -11.67
N TRP A 422 -23.03 -9.58 -10.97
CA TRP A 422 -23.63 -10.84 -10.55
C TRP A 422 -24.89 -10.62 -9.71
N LYS A 423 -24.87 -9.61 -8.83
CA LYS A 423 -25.99 -9.26 -7.94
C LYS A 423 -26.32 -7.76 -7.97
N SER A 424 -27.49 -7.42 -7.42
CA SER A 424 -28.17 -6.13 -7.60
C SER A 424 -27.33 -4.90 -7.22
N TYR A 425 -26.44 -4.99 -6.23
CA TYR A 425 -25.62 -3.86 -5.78
C TYR A 425 -24.12 -4.08 -6.05
N SER A 426 -23.80 -4.88 -7.07
CA SER A 426 -22.43 -5.18 -7.49
C SER A 426 -21.54 -3.94 -7.44
N ARG A 427 -20.38 -4.04 -6.78
CA ARG A 427 -19.47 -2.91 -6.56
C ARG A 427 -18.05 -3.28 -6.94
N THR A 428 -17.49 -2.58 -7.92
CA THR A 428 -16.12 -2.82 -8.39
C THR A 428 -15.50 -1.52 -8.84
N VAL A 429 -14.27 -1.27 -8.38
CA VAL A 429 -13.51 -0.06 -8.69
C VAL A 429 -12.15 -0.43 -9.24
N PHE A 430 -11.81 0.09 -10.41
CA PHE A 430 -10.45 0.05 -10.97
C PHE A 430 -9.84 1.44 -10.91
N MET A 431 -8.73 1.60 -10.22
CA MET A 431 -8.12 2.90 -10.01
C MET A 431 -6.60 2.88 -10.10
N GLN A 432 -6.01 3.94 -10.66
CA GLN A 432 -4.56 4.12 -10.80
C GLN A 432 -3.86 2.89 -11.41
N SER A 433 -4.56 2.16 -12.29
CA SER A 433 -4.11 0.89 -12.84
C SER A 433 -3.81 1.03 -14.33
N TYR A 434 -2.89 0.21 -14.85
CA TYR A 434 -2.65 0.11 -16.29
C TYR A 434 -3.64 -0.89 -16.91
N MET A 435 -4.25 -0.53 -18.04
CA MET A 435 -5.14 -1.36 -18.83
C MET A 435 -4.62 -1.42 -20.27
N SER A 436 -4.18 -2.61 -20.68
CA SER A 436 -3.84 -2.87 -22.09
C SER A 436 -5.07 -2.82 -23.00
N GLU A 437 -4.85 -2.93 -24.31
CA GLU A 437 -5.87 -3.04 -25.35
C GLU A 437 -6.77 -4.29 -25.25
N VAL A 438 -6.52 -5.18 -24.28
CA VAL A 438 -7.38 -6.35 -24.01
C VAL A 438 -8.79 -5.94 -23.59
N ILE A 439 -8.92 -4.77 -22.92
CA ILE A 439 -10.19 -4.29 -22.40
C ILE A 439 -11.00 -3.63 -23.52
N ARG A 440 -12.24 -4.11 -23.67
CA ARG A 440 -13.20 -3.53 -24.60
C ARG A 440 -13.56 -2.09 -24.27
N ALA A 441 -13.86 -1.31 -25.30
CA ALA A 441 -14.20 0.11 -25.16
C ALA A 441 -15.43 0.34 -24.26
N GLU A 442 -16.41 -0.58 -24.32
CA GLU A 442 -17.61 -0.58 -23.47
C GLU A 442 -17.24 -0.75 -21.98
N GLY A 443 -16.11 -1.38 -21.68
CA GLY A 443 -15.56 -1.62 -20.33
C GLY A 443 -16.26 -2.72 -19.56
N TRP A 444 -17.58 -2.66 -19.45
CA TRP A 444 -18.40 -3.51 -18.59
C TRP A 444 -19.44 -4.29 -19.41
N LEU A 445 -19.87 -5.45 -18.90
CA LEU A 445 -20.82 -6.34 -19.58
C LEU A 445 -22.07 -6.55 -18.74
N GLU A 446 -23.25 -6.53 -19.35
CA GLU A 446 -24.51 -6.80 -18.65
C GLU A 446 -24.52 -8.24 -18.10
N TRP A 447 -25.18 -8.43 -16.96
CA TRP A 447 -25.47 -9.77 -16.46
C TRP A 447 -26.65 -10.38 -17.22
N ASN A 448 -27.81 -9.71 -17.19
CA ASN A 448 -29.00 -10.10 -17.92
C ASN A 448 -29.92 -8.88 -18.16
N GLY A 449 -30.03 -8.44 -19.42
CA GLY A 449 -30.85 -7.29 -19.79
C GLY A 449 -30.47 -6.04 -18.99
N ASN A 450 -31.45 -5.42 -18.33
CA ASN A 450 -31.26 -4.22 -17.50
C ASN A 450 -31.06 -4.50 -16.01
N PHE A 451 -30.87 -5.76 -15.60
CA PHE A 451 -30.65 -6.12 -14.20
C PHE A 451 -29.46 -5.37 -13.59
N ALA A 452 -29.66 -4.78 -12.41
CA ALA A 452 -28.68 -4.08 -11.59
C ALA A 452 -28.06 -2.81 -12.18
N LEU A 453 -28.35 -2.43 -13.42
CA LEU A 453 -27.65 -1.34 -14.11
C LEU A 453 -27.85 0.03 -13.45
N ASP A 454 -28.93 0.21 -12.70
CA ASP A 454 -29.30 1.40 -11.95
C ASP A 454 -28.82 1.39 -10.48
N THR A 455 -28.51 0.22 -9.92
CA THR A 455 -28.17 0.03 -8.51
C THR A 455 -26.72 -0.40 -8.24
N LEU A 456 -26.01 -0.91 -9.25
CA LEU A 456 -24.59 -1.24 -9.17
C LEU A 456 -23.73 0.02 -8.97
N TYR A 457 -22.49 -0.16 -8.50
CA TYR A 457 -21.48 0.89 -8.43
C TYR A 457 -20.19 0.43 -9.10
N TYR A 458 -20.04 0.75 -10.38
CA TYR A 458 -18.84 0.47 -11.16
C TYR A 458 -18.09 1.75 -11.44
N ALA A 459 -16.81 1.77 -11.06
CA ALA A 459 -16.03 2.99 -11.12
C ALA A 459 -14.64 2.81 -11.70
N GLU A 460 -14.20 3.83 -12.44
CA GLU A 460 -12.84 3.94 -12.98
C GLU A 460 -12.24 5.29 -12.58
N TYR A 461 -11.02 5.29 -12.04
CA TYR A 461 -10.33 6.51 -11.58
C TYR A 461 -8.85 6.50 -12.00
N MET A 462 -8.44 7.46 -12.83
CA MET A 462 -7.03 7.66 -13.22
C MET A 462 -6.30 6.40 -13.71
N ASN A 463 -7.00 5.53 -14.47
CA ASN A 463 -6.36 4.41 -15.14
C ASN A 463 -5.57 4.88 -16.37
N THR A 464 -4.56 4.11 -16.78
CA THR A 464 -3.68 4.44 -17.92
C THR A 464 -3.60 3.28 -18.90
N GLY A 465 -3.09 3.53 -20.11
CA GLY A 465 -2.92 2.51 -21.15
C GLY A 465 -4.07 2.47 -22.18
N PRO A 466 -3.90 1.69 -23.27
CA PRO A 466 -4.83 1.69 -24.41
C PRO A 466 -6.28 1.32 -24.06
N GLY A 467 -6.50 0.47 -23.05
CA GLY A 467 -7.84 0.03 -22.62
C GLY A 467 -8.52 0.97 -21.62
N ALA A 468 -7.83 1.98 -21.11
CA ALA A 468 -8.31 2.86 -20.03
C ALA A 468 -9.25 3.99 -20.50
N GLY A 469 -9.44 4.18 -21.81
CA GLY A 469 -10.26 5.27 -22.34
C GLY A 469 -11.74 5.14 -21.95
N VAL A 470 -12.27 6.12 -21.21
CA VAL A 470 -13.65 6.06 -20.67
C VAL A 470 -14.74 6.60 -21.59
N ALA A 471 -14.39 7.25 -22.71
CA ALA A 471 -15.35 7.96 -23.57
C ALA A 471 -16.48 7.06 -24.12
N ASN A 472 -16.12 5.82 -24.47
CA ASN A 472 -17.02 4.83 -25.08
C ASN A 472 -17.55 3.79 -24.08
N ARG A 473 -17.39 4.04 -22.78
CA ARG A 473 -17.96 3.19 -21.74
C ARG A 473 -19.48 3.21 -21.79
N VAL A 474 -20.08 2.13 -21.29
CA VAL A 474 -21.51 1.98 -21.05
C VAL A 474 -22.11 3.22 -20.38
N LYS A 475 -23.40 3.49 -20.64
CA LYS A 475 -24.13 4.67 -20.11
C LYS A 475 -25.09 4.30 -18.97
N TRP A 476 -24.77 3.23 -18.23
CA TRP A 476 -25.60 2.77 -17.12
C TRP A 476 -25.57 3.79 -15.96
N PRO A 477 -26.69 4.04 -15.26
CA PRO A 477 -26.69 4.96 -14.12
C PRO A 477 -25.69 4.60 -13.01
N GLY A 478 -25.45 3.30 -12.80
CA GLY A 478 -24.47 2.80 -11.82
C GLY A 478 -22.99 2.84 -12.26
N TYR A 479 -22.70 3.28 -13.50
CA TYR A 479 -21.32 3.45 -13.96
C TYR A 479 -20.82 4.88 -13.71
N HIS A 480 -19.62 4.99 -13.16
CA HIS A 480 -19.01 6.25 -12.74
C HIS A 480 -17.57 6.37 -13.25
N ALA A 481 -17.33 7.31 -14.18
CA ALA A 481 -15.98 7.79 -14.45
C ALA A 481 -15.62 8.83 -13.38
N LEU A 482 -14.87 8.42 -12.36
CA LEU A 482 -14.56 9.27 -11.23
C LEU A 482 -13.51 10.31 -11.64
N ASN A 483 -13.79 11.57 -11.36
CA ASN A 483 -12.85 12.68 -11.56
C ASN A 483 -12.42 13.32 -10.24
N ASP A 484 -13.11 13.02 -9.13
CA ASP A 484 -12.81 13.52 -7.80
C ASP A 484 -12.03 12.47 -6.99
N SER A 485 -10.88 12.88 -6.47
CA SER A 485 -10.10 12.08 -5.53
C SER A 485 -10.83 11.78 -4.22
N SER A 486 -11.78 12.63 -3.79
CA SER A 486 -12.51 12.40 -2.54
C SER A 486 -13.40 11.16 -2.64
N GLU A 487 -14.16 11.02 -3.74
CA GLU A 487 -15.01 9.86 -4.00
C GLU A 487 -14.19 8.58 -4.15
N ALA A 488 -13.10 8.66 -4.89
CA ALA A 488 -12.25 7.51 -5.14
C ALA A 488 -11.52 7.06 -3.86
N SER A 489 -11.25 7.96 -2.90
CA SER A 489 -10.47 7.67 -1.69
C SER A 489 -11.15 6.66 -0.77
N ASN A 490 -12.47 6.58 -0.84
CA ASN A 490 -13.31 5.59 -0.15
C ASN A 490 -12.95 4.15 -0.53
N PHE A 491 -12.30 3.95 -1.68
CA PHE A 491 -11.93 2.64 -2.21
C PHE A 491 -10.45 2.30 -1.95
N THR A 492 -9.72 3.09 -1.18
CA THR A 492 -8.30 2.84 -0.82
C THR A 492 -8.13 1.87 0.34
N VAL A 493 -6.92 1.38 0.60
CA VAL A 493 -6.67 0.42 1.70
C VAL A 493 -7.15 0.96 3.06
N THR A 494 -6.91 2.23 3.36
CA THR A 494 -7.28 2.86 4.64
C THR A 494 -8.79 2.89 4.84
N GLN A 495 -9.54 3.21 3.78
CA GLN A 495 -10.98 3.45 3.90
C GLN A 495 -11.79 2.18 3.61
N PHE A 496 -11.39 1.44 2.58
CA PHE A 496 -12.19 0.35 2.05
C PHE A 496 -12.08 -0.93 2.88
N ILE A 497 -10.86 -1.32 3.25
CA ILE A 497 -10.59 -2.52 4.06
C ILE A 497 -10.07 -2.19 5.46
N GLU A 498 -10.07 -0.91 5.83
CA GLU A 498 -9.55 -0.42 7.10
C GLU A 498 -8.15 -0.97 7.42
N GLY A 499 -7.30 -1.04 6.38
CA GLY A 499 -6.07 -1.81 6.40
C GLY A 499 -5.10 -1.38 7.50
N ASN A 500 -5.14 -0.11 7.91
CA ASN A 500 -4.27 0.41 8.98
C ASN A 500 -4.53 -0.24 10.35
N LEU A 501 -5.72 -0.79 10.57
CA LEU A 501 -6.05 -1.49 11.81
C LEU A 501 -5.38 -2.87 11.91
N TRP A 502 -5.04 -3.50 10.79
CA TRP A 502 -4.66 -4.93 10.79
C TRP A 502 -3.48 -5.30 9.89
N LEU A 503 -3.31 -4.69 8.71
CA LEU A 503 -2.21 -5.00 7.78
C LEU A 503 -0.81 -4.77 8.37
N PRO A 504 -0.53 -3.74 9.19
CA PRO A 504 0.81 -3.56 9.78
C PRO A 504 1.32 -4.77 10.56
N SER A 505 0.40 -5.55 11.17
CA SER A 505 0.72 -6.76 11.94
C SER A 505 1.10 -7.96 11.05
N THR A 506 0.73 -7.92 9.78
CA THR A 506 1.03 -8.98 8.82
C THR A 506 2.49 -8.90 8.41
N GLY A 507 3.03 -7.68 8.27
CA GLY A 507 4.37 -7.38 7.77
C GLY A 507 4.40 -7.16 6.26
N VAL A 508 3.27 -7.29 5.56
CA VAL A 508 3.14 -6.99 4.13
C VAL A 508 3.14 -5.48 3.92
N THR A 509 3.89 -5.04 2.92
CA THR A 509 3.91 -3.65 2.49
C THR A 509 2.65 -3.32 1.69
N TYR A 510 2.03 -2.19 1.98
CA TYR A 510 0.86 -1.71 1.26
C TYR A 510 0.87 -0.17 1.16
N THR A 511 0.20 0.35 0.14
CA THR A 511 -0.11 1.78 0.03
C THR A 511 -1.48 2.03 0.64
N ALA A 512 -1.54 2.87 1.67
CA ALA A 512 -2.76 3.06 2.47
C ALA A 512 -3.85 3.85 1.72
N GLY A 513 -3.46 4.90 0.98
CA GLY A 513 -4.38 5.81 0.28
C GLY A 513 -4.06 5.90 -1.22
N PHE A 514 -4.37 7.06 -1.81
CA PHE A 514 -3.83 7.41 -3.12
C PHE A 514 -2.38 7.85 -3.05
N THR A 515 -1.62 7.46 -4.06
CA THR A 515 -0.48 8.27 -4.47
C THR A 515 -1.05 9.45 -5.24
N ILE A 516 -1.07 10.63 -4.63
CA ILE A 516 -1.83 11.81 -5.10
C ILE A 516 -1.36 12.20 -6.51
N ALA A 517 -2.32 12.24 -7.45
CA ALA A 517 -2.38 13.24 -8.51
C ALA A 517 -3.51 14.21 -8.14
N ASN A 518 -3.21 15.51 -8.17
CA ASN A 518 -4.05 16.70 -7.92
C ASN A 518 -4.12 17.24 -6.48
N ASN A 519 -3.28 18.26 -6.20
CA ASN A 519 -3.65 19.67 -5.97
C ASN A 519 -2.72 20.31 -4.93
N SER A 520 -1.88 21.26 -5.40
CA SER A 520 -0.91 22.07 -4.65
C SER A 520 0.35 21.33 -4.15
N PRO A 521 1.58 21.83 -4.44
CA PRO A 521 2.84 21.27 -3.94
C PRO A 521 2.97 21.23 -2.40
N LEU A 522 2.02 21.84 -1.67
CA LEU A 522 1.95 21.83 -0.22
C LEU A 522 1.09 20.70 0.39
N ASP A 523 0.15 20.11 -0.36
CA ASP A 523 -0.85 19.16 0.20
C ASP A 523 -0.59 17.69 -0.15
N SER A 524 0.48 17.38 -0.89
CA SER A 524 0.85 16.00 -1.29
C SER A 524 1.66 15.20 -0.25
N LEU A 525 1.60 15.62 1.02
CA LEU A 525 2.43 15.11 2.11
C LEU A 525 1.55 14.36 3.11
N ASP A 526 2.01 13.18 3.51
CA ASP A 526 1.43 12.49 4.65
C ASP A 526 1.64 13.36 5.90
N LYS A 527 0.54 13.85 6.50
CA LYS A 527 0.57 14.79 7.64
C LYS A 527 1.27 14.21 8.88
N THR A 528 1.61 12.92 8.87
CA THR A 528 2.24 12.20 9.97
C THR A 528 3.78 12.27 9.95
N ASP A 529 4.44 12.11 8.79
CA ASP A 529 5.90 11.95 8.68
C ASP A 529 6.62 12.94 7.73
N GLY A 530 5.90 13.79 6.99
CA GLY A 530 6.50 14.80 6.10
C GLY A 530 7.13 14.21 4.82
N LEU A 531 6.81 12.97 4.48
CA LEU A 531 7.24 12.31 3.25
C LEU A 531 6.09 12.27 2.23
N PRO A 532 6.39 12.43 0.92
CA PRO A 532 5.37 12.32 -0.12
C PRO A 532 4.70 10.94 -0.13
N SER A 533 3.38 10.93 -0.36
CA SER A 533 2.52 9.74 -0.26
C SER A 533 2.95 8.55 -1.14
N TRP A 534 3.67 8.83 -2.23
CA TRP A 534 4.08 7.90 -3.28
C TRP A 534 5.45 7.25 -3.07
N ILE A 535 6.20 7.60 -2.01
CA ILE A 535 7.38 6.83 -1.62
C ILE A 535 6.91 5.45 -1.12
N ASN A 536 7.39 4.37 -1.73
CA ASN A 536 6.99 3.00 -1.38
C ASN A 536 7.47 2.60 0.03
N HIS A 537 6.94 1.50 0.59
CA HIS A 537 7.26 1.12 1.97
C HIS A 537 8.72 0.65 2.17
N GLU A 538 9.43 0.07 1.20
CA GLU A 538 10.86 -0.25 1.39
C GLU A 538 11.70 1.02 1.50
N ASP A 539 11.36 2.01 0.70
CA ASP A 539 12.01 3.31 0.72
C ASP A 539 11.59 4.13 1.92
N ARG A 540 10.32 4.09 2.33
CA ARG A 540 9.86 4.60 3.63
C ARG A 540 10.43 3.82 4.81
N ARG A 541 10.74 2.53 4.67
CA ARG A 541 11.38 1.70 5.70
C ARG A 541 12.88 1.89 5.71
N VAL A 542 13.51 2.34 4.63
CA VAL A 542 14.90 2.86 4.63
C VAL A 542 14.93 4.26 5.26
N LEU A 543 13.93 5.10 4.96
CA LEU A 543 13.69 6.41 5.58
C LEU A 543 13.30 6.31 7.07
N LYS A 544 12.59 5.24 7.48
CA LYS A 544 12.23 4.85 8.86
C LYS A 544 13.22 3.89 9.51
N ALA A 545 14.12 3.22 8.77
CA ALA A 545 15.25 2.47 9.36
C ALA A 545 16.25 3.43 10.02
N MET A 546 16.12 4.71 9.72
CA MET A 546 16.76 5.81 10.42
C MET A 546 16.03 6.23 11.72
N ASP A 547 14.94 5.53 12.13
CA ASP A 547 14.38 5.64 13.49
C ASP A 547 15.28 5.01 14.55
N ASN A 548 16.37 4.32 14.15
CA ASN A 548 17.57 4.22 14.98
C ASN A 548 18.23 5.60 15.06
N LYS A 549 17.52 6.57 15.64
CA LYS A 549 18.03 7.90 15.95
C LYS A 549 19.18 7.68 16.94
N PRO A 550 20.44 7.95 16.55
CA PRO A 550 21.55 7.79 17.45
C PRO A 550 21.32 8.71 18.66
N GLU A 551 21.73 8.25 19.84
CA GLU A 551 21.59 9.04 21.06
C GLU A 551 22.27 10.42 20.85
N PRO A 552 21.54 11.54 21.04
CA PRO A 552 22.10 12.84 20.77
C PRO A 552 23.06 13.28 21.86
N ASN A 553 24.21 13.82 21.47
CA ASN A 553 25.08 14.54 22.40
C ASN A 553 24.46 15.88 22.80
N VAL A 554 23.67 16.47 21.90
CA VAL A 554 22.96 17.71 22.17
C VAL A 554 21.65 17.81 21.38
N THR A 555 20.67 18.44 22.01
CA THR A 555 19.37 18.78 21.40
C THR A 555 19.28 20.29 21.16
N VAL A 556 18.93 20.67 19.94
CA VAL A 556 18.54 22.02 19.52
C VAL A 556 17.02 22.06 19.47
N ALA A 557 16.42 23.07 20.08
CA ALA A 557 14.98 23.29 19.97
C ALA A 557 14.63 24.77 20.04
N LYS A 558 13.91 25.26 19.02
CA LYS A 558 13.52 26.67 18.91
C LYS A 558 12.58 27.12 20.05
N ASP A 559 11.79 26.19 20.58
CA ASP A 559 10.87 26.40 21.72
C ASP A 559 11.57 26.52 23.08
N GLY A 560 12.89 26.31 23.14
CA GLY A 560 13.69 26.34 24.37
C GLY A 560 13.70 25.03 25.16
N SER A 561 13.09 23.95 24.66
CA SER A 561 13.11 22.63 25.30
C SER A 561 14.42 21.84 25.07
N GLY A 562 15.35 22.40 24.29
CA GLY A 562 16.69 21.86 24.02
C GLY A 562 17.78 22.68 24.72
N LYS A 563 19.03 22.23 24.61
CA LYS A 563 20.20 22.94 25.19
C LYS A 563 20.52 24.24 24.46
N PHE A 564 20.27 24.28 23.15
CA PHE A 564 20.51 25.44 22.29
C PHE A 564 19.24 25.79 21.49
N LYS A 565 19.11 27.06 21.11
CA LYS A 565 17.97 27.53 20.29
C LYS A 565 18.31 27.52 18.80
N THR A 566 19.59 27.57 18.46
CA THR A 566 20.08 27.54 17.08
C THR A 566 21.05 26.38 16.86
N ILE A 567 21.16 25.94 15.61
CA ILE A 567 22.08 24.86 15.20
C ILE A 567 23.52 25.39 15.23
N SER A 568 23.73 26.65 14.88
CA SER A 568 25.03 27.31 14.95
C SER A 568 25.58 27.38 16.39
N GLU A 569 24.74 27.65 17.39
CA GLU A 569 25.14 27.57 18.80
C GLU A 569 25.59 26.16 19.19
N ALA A 570 24.86 25.13 18.76
CA ALA A 570 25.23 23.74 19.04
C ALA A 570 26.56 23.35 18.40
N LEU A 571 26.80 23.75 17.15
CA LEU A 571 28.07 23.52 16.45
C LEU A 571 29.24 24.24 17.13
N ASN A 572 29.05 25.49 17.56
CA ASN A 572 30.08 26.28 18.26
C ASN A 572 30.43 25.70 19.63
N ALA A 573 29.50 24.98 20.27
CA ALA A 573 29.70 24.36 21.57
C ALA A 573 30.31 22.95 21.51
N ILE A 574 30.61 22.42 20.32
CA ILE A 574 31.29 21.12 20.19
C ILE A 574 32.69 21.23 20.82
N PRO A 575 33.08 20.30 21.71
CA PRO A 575 34.41 20.28 22.28
C PRO A 575 35.49 20.22 21.20
N GLN A 576 36.60 20.96 21.38
CA GLN A 576 37.71 20.94 20.43
C GLN A 576 38.33 19.55 20.24
N SER A 577 38.18 18.66 21.23
CA SER A 577 38.52 17.25 21.12
C SER A 577 37.28 16.40 21.46
N PHE A 578 36.84 15.60 20.49
CA PHE A 578 35.78 14.62 20.65
C PHE A 578 36.16 13.35 19.89
N THR A 579 36.08 12.21 20.57
CA THR A 579 36.38 10.91 19.95
C THR A 579 35.08 10.25 19.52
N GLY A 580 34.96 9.90 18.24
CA GLY A 580 33.77 9.29 17.67
C GLY A 580 32.87 10.27 16.91
N ARG A 581 31.59 9.92 16.78
CA ARG A 581 30.58 10.66 16.02
C ARG A 581 29.78 11.58 16.94
N TYR A 582 29.79 12.90 16.68
CA TYR A 582 29.06 13.87 17.47
C TYR A 582 27.67 14.10 16.88
N VAL A 583 26.63 13.88 17.68
CA VAL A 583 25.23 13.81 17.25
C VAL A 583 24.45 15.03 17.76
N ILE A 584 23.91 15.80 16.82
CA ILE A 584 23.02 16.94 17.08
C ILE A 584 21.60 16.54 16.66
N TYR A 585 20.68 16.52 17.61
CA TYR A 585 19.25 16.40 17.36
C TYR A 585 18.63 17.78 17.23
N VAL A 586 17.89 18.02 16.14
CA VAL A 586 17.20 19.28 15.87
C VAL A 586 15.70 19.04 15.91
N LYS A 587 15.02 19.54 16.93
CA LYS A 587 13.56 19.44 17.04
C LYS A 587 12.87 20.20 15.91
N GLU A 588 11.60 19.86 15.69
CA GLU A 588 10.75 20.58 14.73
C GLU A 588 10.83 22.11 14.88
N GLY A 589 10.85 22.79 13.74
CA GLY A 589 11.03 24.22 13.65
C GLY A 589 11.68 24.63 12.33
N VAL A 590 11.40 25.87 11.93
CA VAL A 590 12.10 26.54 10.83
C VAL A 590 13.21 27.39 11.43
N TYR A 591 14.47 27.03 11.17
CA TYR A 591 15.68 27.66 11.65
C TYR A 591 16.22 28.57 10.55
N ASP A 592 15.89 29.87 10.66
CA ASP A 592 16.37 30.91 9.73
C ASP A 592 17.77 31.36 10.16
N GLU A 593 18.76 30.59 9.74
CA GLU A 593 20.17 30.79 10.06
C GLU A 593 21.06 30.18 8.96
N GLN A 594 22.29 30.68 8.88
CA GLN A 594 23.29 30.21 7.94
C GLN A 594 24.23 29.26 8.67
N VAL A 595 24.08 27.97 8.41
CA VAL A 595 24.74 26.92 9.20
C VAL A 595 25.93 26.36 8.43
N THR A 596 27.10 26.34 9.07
CA THR A 596 28.34 25.82 8.47
C THR A 596 28.98 24.76 9.37
N VAL A 597 29.01 23.51 8.91
CA VAL A 597 29.83 22.44 9.48
C VAL A 597 31.24 22.55 8.91
N THR A 598 32.12 23.22 9.65
CA THR A 598 33.48 23.52 9.17
C THR A 598 34.34 22.26 9.02
N LYS A 599 35.44 22.35 8.28
CA LYS A 599 36.44 21.27 8.14
C LYS A 599 37.00 20.71 9.46
N LYS A 600 36.92 21.47 10.56
CA LYS A 600 37.37 21.03 11.90
C LYS A 600 36.34 20.10 12.58
N MET A 601 35.10 20.09 12.10
CA MET A 601 33.97 19.35 12.67
C MET A 601 33.76 18.08 11.84
N GLN A 602 34.58 17.05 12.09
CA GLN A 602 34.48 15.76 11.41
C GLN A 602 33.51 14.81 12.12
N ASN A 603 32.97 13.83 11.39
CA ASN A 603 32.04 12.82 11.93
C ASN A 603 30.82 13.43 12.65
N ILE A 604 30.29 14.54 12.14
CA ILE A 604 29.06 15.13 12.68
C ILE A 604 27.85 14.41 12.12
N THR A 605 26.88 14.12 12.98
CA THR A 605 25.51 13.76 12.60
C THR A 605 24.57 14.89 12.99
N ILE A 606 23.75 15.35 12.04
CA ILE A 606 22.61 16.23 12.32
C ILE A 606 21.35 15.49 11.90
N TYR A 607 20.40 15.32 12.82
CA TYR A 607 19.11 14.73 12.49
C TYR A 607 17.91 15.53 13.02
N GLY A 608 16.82 15.51 12.25
CA GLY A 608 15.59 16.22 12.55
C GLY A 608 14.42 15.34 12.97
N ASP A 609 13.29 15.97 13.29
CA ASP A 609 11.99 15.30 13.49
C ASP A 609 11.30 14.90 12.18
N GLY A 610 11.91 15.26 11.04
CA GLY A 610 11.40 15.02 9.69
C GLY A 610 11.89 16.11 8.75
N SER A 611 12.12 15.78 7.48
CA SER A 611 12.72 16.70 6.50
C SER A 611 11.87 17.92 6.16
N GLN A 612 10.62 17.96 6.63
CA GLN A 612 9.70 19.10 6.55
C GLN A 612 9.35 19.72 7.90
N LYS A 613 9.79 19.10 8.99
CA LYS A 613 9.56 19.59 10.36
C LYS A 613 10.75 20.39 10.84
N SER A 614 11.96 19.84 10.69
CA SER A 614 13.22 20.49 11.07
C SER A 614 13.91 21.05 9.83
N ILE A 615 13.75 22.35 9.57
CA ILE A 615 14.17 22.99 8.32
C ILE A 615 15.20 24.09 8.61
N ILE A 616 16.37 24.03 7.98
CA ILE A 616 17.29 25.15 7.86
C ILE A 616 16.89 25.96 6.63
N THR A 617 16.71 27.27 6.80
CA THR A 617 16.29 28.16 5.71
C THR A 617 17.18 29.40 5.61
N GLY A 618 17.20 30.00 4.42
CA GLY A 618 17.84 31.27 4.10
C GLY A 618 17.37 31.77 2.73
N ASN A 619 17.83 32.94 2.30
CA ASN A 619 17.36 33.58 1.04
C ASN A 619 18.46 34.32 0.27
N LYS A 620 19.74 34.11 0.62
CA LYS A 620 20.86 34.72 -0.10
C LYS A 620 20.87 34.22 -1.55
N ASN A 621 21.20 35.12 -2.47
CA ASN A 621 21.13 34.83 -3.90
C ASN A 621 22.08 35.72 -4.71
N TYR A 622 22.33 35.32 -5.95
CA TYR A 622 23.28 36.01 -6.83
C TYR A 622 22.79 37.37 -7.31
N ARG A 623 21.48 37.52 -7.57
CA ARG A 623 20.91 38.80 -7.98
C ARG A 623 21.20 39.92 -6.99
N ASP A 624 21.17 39.60 -5.70
CA ASP A 624 21.45 40.55 -4.61
C ASP A 624 22.96 40.74 -4.34
N GLY A 625 23.83 40.31 -5.26
CA GLY A 625 25.28 40.52 -5.21
C GLY A 625 26.07 39.46 -4.43
N VAL A 626 25.43 38.39 -3.96
CA VAL A 626 26.11 37.31 -3.23
C VAL A 626 26.59 36.24 -4.22
N ARG A 627 27.90 36.04 -4.32
CA ARG A 627 28.46 34.97 -5.18
C ARG A 627 27.82 33.63 -4.85
N THR A 628 27.48 32.81 -5.86
CA THR A 628 26.80 31.51 -5.72
C THR A 628 27.36 30.63 -4.59
N PHE A 629 28.68 30.56 -4.43
CA PHE A 629 29.31 29.78 -3.37
C PHE A 629 28.90 30.20 -1.94
N LEU A 630 28.57 31.47 -1.74
CA LEU A 630 28.20 32.10 -0.48
C LEU A 630 26.68 32.20 -0.27
N THR A 631 25.87 31.74 -1.23
CA THR A 631 24.40 31.79 -1.12
C THR A 631 23.81 30.62 -0.32
N ALA A 632 24.61 29.59 -0.04
CA ALA A 632 24.20 28.37 0.62
C ALA A 632 23.63 28.59 2.03
N SER A 633 22.37 28.20 2.26
CA SER A 633 21.76 28.19 3.60
C SER A 633 22.45 27.21 4.55
N PHE A 634 22.88 26.06 4.02
CA PHE A 634 23.61 25.03 4.75
C PHE A 634 24.91 24.66 4.04
N VAL A 635 26.02 24.61 4.79
CA VAL A 635 27.34 24.29 4.28
C VAL A 635 27.95 23.13 5.06
N VAL A 636 28.48 22.14 4.35
CA VAL A 636 29.23 21.02 4.93
C VAL A 636 30.63 20.94 4.32
N GLU A 637 31.64 21.10 5.18
CA GLU A 637 33.07 20.98 4.84
C GLU A 637 33.79 19.92 5.69
N GLY A 638 33.15 19.43 6.75
CA GLY A 638 33.69 18.37 7.61
C GLY A 638 33.41 16.97 7.06
N ASP A 639 34.47 16.16 6.94
CA ASP A 639 34.38 14.79 6.42
C ASP A 639 33.49 13.87 7.27
N ALA A 640 32.95 12.84 6.61
CA ALA A 640 32.08 11.83 7.20
C ALA A 640 30.80 12.39 7.87
N PHE A 641 30.33 13.54 7.38
CA PHE A 641 29.06 14.14 7.77
C PHE A 641 27.88 13.20 7.46
N LEU A 642 26.91 13.13 8.38
CA LEU A 642 25.66 12.40 8.22
C LEU A 642 24.46 13.32 8.51
N GLY A 643 23.73 13.71 7.47
CA GLY A 643 22.47 14.44 7.58
C GLY A 643 21.28 13.49 7.48
N MET A 644 20.33 13.58 8.42
CA MET A 644 19.18 12.67 8.47
C MET A 644 17.88 13.41 8.74
N ALA A 645 16.80 13.13 8.01
CA ALA A 645 15.47 13.68 8.34
C ALA A 645 15.46 15.22 8.51
N MET A 646 16.25 15.94 7.70
CA MET A 646 16.41 17.41 7.74
C MET A 646 15.99 18.06 6.42
N GLY A 647 15.40 19.25 6.52
CA GLY A 647 15.13 20.12 5.38
C GLY A 647 16.19 21.21 5.25
N PHE A 648 16.60 21.49 4.02
CA PHE A 648 17.52 22.57 3.66
C PHE A 648 16.87 23.39 2.55
N ARG A 649 16.62 24.67 2.80
CA ARG A 649 15.81 25.53 1.93
C ARG A 649 16.52 26.84 1.61
N ASN A 650 16.41 27.27 0.36
CA ASN A 650 16.65 28.65 -0.04
C ASN A 650 15.38 29.25 -0.65
N THR A 651 14.88 30.34 -0.05
CA THR A 651 13.61 30.98 -0.39
C THR A 651 13.73 32.18 -1.32
N ALA A 652 14.91 32.42 -1.93
CA ALA A 652 15.11 33.55 -2.85
C ALA A 652 14.17 33.56 -4.07
N GLY A 653 13.60 32.41 -4.43
CA GLY A 653 12.74 32.28 -5.61
C GLY A 653 13.54 32.19 -6.91
N PRO A 654 12.86 32.01 -8.06
CA PRO A 654 13.54 31.92 -9.35
C PRO A 654 14.10 33.28 -9.81
N GLU A 655 13.50 34.37 -9.29
CA GLU A 655 13.94 35.76 -9.46
C GLU A 655 15.31 36.04 -8.86
N GLY A 656 15.75 35.28 -7.85
CA GLY A 656 17.06 35.43 -7.21
C GLY A 656 18.23 34.92 -8.03
N HIS A 657 17.97 34.26 -9.17
CA HIS A 657 18.96 33.48 -9.91
C HIS A 657 19.64 32.43 -9.02
N GLN A 658 20.97 32.29 -9.05
CA GLN A 658 21.69 31.26 -8.30
C GLN A 658 21.50 31.43 -6.78
N ALA A 659 20.85 30.45 -6.14
CA ALA A 659 20.50 30.50 -4.72
C ALA A 659 20.56 29.10 -4.11
N VAL A 660 21.68 28.79 -3.45
CA VAL A 660 21.98 27.43 -2.99
C VAL A 660 21.25 27.14 -1.68
N ALA A 661 20.57 26.00 -1.59
CA ALA A 661 19.97 25.51 -0.34
C ALA A 661 21.01 24.77 0.51
N ALA A 662 21.80 23.89 -0.12
CA ALA A 662 22.91 23.20 0.54
C ALA A 662 24.15 23.10 -0.36
N ARG A 663 25.32 23.37 0.22
CA ARG A 663 26.63 23.18 -0.42
C ARG A 663 27.43 22.14 0.34
N VAL A 664 27.89 21.12 -0.37
CA VAL A 664 28.60 19.97 0.23
C VAL A 664 29.98 19.84 -0.40
N GLN A 665 31.00 20.01 0.44
CA GLN A 665 32.42 19.91 0.13
C GLN A 665 33.10 19.05 1.21
N ALA A 666 32.56 17.86 1.45
CA ALA A 666 33.04 16.92 2.45
C ALA A 666 33.14 15.53 1.86
N ASP A 667 34.22 14.81 2.17
CA ASP A 667 34.38 13.44 1.74
C ASP A 667 33.59 12.49 2.62
N ARG A 668 33.00 11.46 2.01
CA ARG A 668 32.13 10.49 2.69
C ARG A 668 30.92 11.14 3.36
N ALA A 669 30.41 12.22 2.77
CA ALA A 669 29.18 12.87 3.24
C ALA A 669 27.97 12.01 2.84
N VAL A 670 27.04 11.82 3.78
CA VAL A 670 25.79 11.09 3.57
C VAL A 670 24.60 11.96 3.94
N PHE A 671 23.61 11.97 3.09
CA PHE A 671 22.29 12.54 3.38
C PHE A 671 21.25 11.45 3.17
N ALA A 672 20.39 11.23 4.15
CA ALA A 672 19.33 10.26 4.02
C ALA A 672 18.03 10.77 4.65
N ASN A 673 16.91 10.56 3.95
CA ASN A 673 15.66 11.23 4.30
C ASN A 673 15.79 12.76 4.38
N CYS A 674 16.59 13.39 3.51
CA CYS A 674 16.73 14.84 3.50
C CYS A 674 15.95 15.47 2.36
N ARG A 675 15.63 16.75 2.53
CA ARG A 675 14.91 17.54 1.54
C ARG A 675 15.70 18.81 1.22
N PHE A 676 15.91 19.07 -0.07
CA PHE A 676 16.65 20.22 -0.57
C PHE A 676 15.74 21.03 -1.47
N GLU A 677 15.45 22.27 -1.09
CA GLU A 677 14.43 23.09 -1.72
C GLU A 677 14.98 24.43 -2.19
N GLY A 678 14.84 24.69 -3.48
CA GLY A 678 15.24 25.94 -4.12
C GLY A 678 14.62 26.09 -5.50
N TYR A 679 15.27 26.91 -6.32
CA TYR A 679 14.96 27.08 -7.75
C TYR A 679 16.23 26.82 -8.56
N GLN A 680 16.99 27.87 -8.91
CA GLN A 680 18.26 27.73 -9.59
C GLN A 680 19.38 27.40 -8.59
N ASP A 681 20.22 26.42 -8.92
CA ASP A 681 21.39 25.99 -8.14
C ASP A 681 21.04 25.43 -6.74
N THR A 682 19.92 24.71 -6.58
CA THR A 682 19.44 24.21 -5.26
C THR A 682 20.50 23.43 -4.46
N LEU A 683 21.14 22.42 -5.06
CA LEU A 683 22.07 21.52 -4.38
C LEU A 683 23.45 21.55 -5.06
N TYR A 684 24.42 22.12 -4.35
CA TYR A 684 25.79 22.22 -4.81
C TYR A 684 26.64 21.05 -4.27
N THR A 685 26.67 19.96 -5.04
CA THR A 685 27.56 18.79 -4.84
C THR A 685 29.00 19.12 -5.24
N GLN A 686 29.64 20.00 -4.48
CA GLN A 686 30.83 20.72 -4.92
C GLN A 686 32.04 19.81 -5.16
N ALA A 687 32.38 18.93 -4.22
CA ALA A 687 33.57 18.07 -4.31
C ALA A 687 33.50 16.83 -3.41
N HIS A 688 34.42 15.89 -3.63
CA HIS A 688 34.61 14.63 -2.87
C HIS A 688 33.49 13.59 -3.06
N ARG A 689 33.52 12.50 -2.28
CA ARG A 689 32.54 11.40 -2.38
C ARG A 689 31.32 11.71 -1.53
N GLN A 690 30.15 11.60 -2.15
CA GLN A 690 28.87 11.93 -1.50
C GLN A 690 27.82 10.87 -1.84
N PHE A 691 26.94 10.57 -0.89
CA PHE A 691 25.84 9.63 -1.09
C PHE A 691 24.52 10.22 -0.57
N TYR A 692 23.50 10.18 -1.42
CA TYR A 692 22.16 10.67 -1.09
C TYR A 692 21.19 9.50 -1.24
N ARG A 693 20.50 9.15 -0.14
CA ARG A 693 19.54 8.04 -0.11
C ARG A 693 18.16 8.54 0.24
N SER A 694 17.18 8.28 -0.64
CA SER A 694 15.78 8.60 -0.34
C SER A 694 15.59 10.10 -0.03
N CYS A 695 16.36 10.95 -0.70
CA CYS A 695 16.25 12.40 -0.57
C CYS A 695 15.31 12.98 -1.61
N ILE A 696 14.77 14.16 -1.33
CA ILE A 696 13.99 14.94 -2.28
C ILE A 696 14.78 16.19 -2.63
N VAL A 697 15.00 16.42 -3.92
CA VAL A 697 15.65 17.62 -4.44
C VAL A 697 14.69 18.31 -5.40
N THR A 698 14.39 19.58 -5.15
CA THR A 698 13.48 20.37 -5.98
C THR A 698 14.13 21.64 -6.49
N GLY A 699 13.91 21.97 -7.77
CA GLY A 699 14.49 23.15 -8.41
C GLY A 699 14.14 23.29 -9.88
N THR A 700 14.83 24.20 -10.56
CA THR A 700 14.57 24.58 -11.96
C THR A 700 15.82 24.44 -12.82
N ILE A 701 16.71 25.43 -12.77
CA ILE A 701 17.93 25.51 -13.57
C ILE A 701 19.09 24.93 -12.77
N ASP A 702 19.81 23.98 -13.34
CA ASP A 702 21.06 23.42 -12.81
C ASP A 702 20.95 22.99 -11.35
N PHE A 703 19.79 22.47 -10.93
CA PHE A 703 19.48 22.39 -9.51
C PHE A 703 20.23 21.28 -8.76
N ILE A 704 20.91 20.38 -9.47
CA ILE A 704 21.99 19.52 -8.95
C ILE A 704 23.25 19.81 -9.76
N PHE A 705 24.26 20.42 -9.14
CA PHE A 705 25.47 20.82 -9.85
C PHE A 705 26.73 20.65 -9.01
N GLY A 706 27.89 20.73 -9.67
CA GLY A 706 29.21 20.60 -9.04
C GLY A 706 30.07 19.48 -9.63
N ASP A 707 31.16 19.15 -8.93
CA ASP A 707 32.17 18.20 -9.39
C ASP A 707 32.49 17.15 -8.32
N ALA A 708 31.51 16.76 -7.51
CA ALA A 708 31.62 15.60 -6.62
C ALA A 708 31.63 14.28 -7.41
N ALA A 709 32.13 13.22 -6.77
CA ALA A 709 31.75 11.84 -7.11
C ALA A 709 30.52 11.51 -6.27
N VAL A 710 29.33 11.58 -6.87
CA VAL A 710 28.07 11.51 -6.12
C VAL A 710 27.11 10.49 -6.72
N VAL A 711 26.49 9.69 -5.85
CA VAL A 711 25.37 8.81 -6.21
C VAL A 711 24.14 9.24 -5.42
N PHE A 712 23.08 9.56 -6.15
CA PHE A 712 21.72 9.67 -5.65
C PHE A 712 21.06 8.31 -5.88
N GLN A 713 20.68 7.62 -4.80
CA GLN A 713 20.03 6.33 -4.89
C GLN A 713 18.64 6.42 -4.28
N ASN A 714 17.64 6.02 -5.06
CA ASN A 714 16.24 6.10 -4.65
C ASN A 714 15.81 7.53 -4.24
N CYS A 715 16.36 8.54 -4.90
CA CYS A 715 15.98 9.94 -4.67
C CYS A 715 14.86 10.39 -5.62
N ILE A 716 14.24 11.49 -5.25
CA ILE A 716 13.17 12.14 -5.99
C ILE A 716 13.67 13.50 -6.47
N MET A 717 13.54 13.73 -7.76
CA MET A 717 13.90 14.98 -8.41
C MET A 717 12.61 15.63 -8.89
N ILE A 718 12.24 16.74 -8.24
CA ILE A 718 11.03 17.50 -8.58
C ILE A 718 11.45 18.73 -9.39
N VAL A 719 11.08 18.74 -10.67
CA VAL A 719 11.39 19.85 -11.57
C VAL A 719 10.25 20.86 -11.54
N ARG A 720 10.54 22.06 -11.06
CA ARG A 720 9.53 23.11 -10.85
C ARG A 720 9.30 23.94 -12.10
N LYS A 721 8.22 24.73 -12.10
CA LYS A 721 8.03 25.78 -13.09
C LYS A 721 9.11 26.88 -12.90
N PRO A 722 9.93 27.19 -13.92
CA PRO A 722 10.87 28.30 -13.91
C PRO A 722 10.18 29.62 -14.27
N MET A 723 10.93 30.71 -14.43
CA MET A 723 10.40 31.93 -15.03
C MET A 723 10.11 31.73 -16.52
N ASP A 724 9.26 32.60 -17.08
CA ASP A 724 8.92 32.56 -18.50
C ASP A 724 10.19 32.69 -19.38
N GLY A 725 10.26 31.89 -20.44
CA GLY A 725 11.41 31.85 -21.35
C GLY A 725 12.62 31.05 -20.85
N GLN A 726 12.59 30.54 -19.62
CA GLN A 726 13.64 29.66 -19.10
C GLN A 726 13.40 28.19 -19.43
N GLN A 727 14.45 27.40 -19.26
CA GLN A 727 14.44 25.94 -19.42
C GLN A 727 14.96 25.29 -18.14
N ASN A 728 14.50 24.09 -17.83
CA ASN A 728 14.93 23.38 -16.63
C ASN A 728 16.04 22.37 -16.92
N MET A 729 17.01 22.26 -16.01
CA MET A 729 18.08 21.28 -16.08
C MET A 729 18.20 20.57 -14.75
N VAL A 730 17.99 19.24 -14.74
CA VAL A 730 18.17 18.45 -13.52
C VAL A 730 19.62 18.50 -13.05
N THR A 731 20.56 18.36 -13.98
CA THR A 731 22.00 18.35 -13.66
C THR A 731 22.83 19.35 -14.46
N ALA A 732 23.86 19.89 -13.82
CA ALA A 732 24.93 20.64 -14.47
C ALA A 732 26.29 20.20 -13.92
N GLN A 733 26.77 19.05 -14.41
CA GLN A 733 27.99 18.43 -13.87
C GLN A 733 29.25 19.15 -14.39
N GLY A 734 30.16 19.45 -13.47
CA GLY A 734 31.28 20.36 -13.64
C GLY A 734 32.67 19.73 -13.76
N ARG A 735 32.81 18.50 -14.24
CA ARG A 735 34.12 17.85 -14.41
C ARG A 735 34.95 18.55 -15.50
N LYS A 736 36.12 19.03 -15.12
CA LYS A 736 37.01 19.83 -15.99
C LYS A 736 38.09 19.01 -16.67
N ASP A 737 38.42 17.85 -16.15
CA ASP A 737 39.55 17.05 -16.61
C ASP A 737 39.16 15.56 -16.61
N LYS A 738 39.52 14.83 -17.67
CA LYS A 738 39.12 13.43 -17.86
C LYS A 738 39.72 12.49 -16.83
N GLN A 739 40.84 12.84 -16.20
CA GLN A 739 41.49 12.06 -15.15
C GLN A 739 40.74 12.18 -13.81
N GLN A 740 39.88 13.18 -13.64
CA GLN A 740 39.03 13.27 -12.44
C GLN A 740 38.02 12.11 -12.40
N ALA A 741 37.96 11.46 -11.24
CA ALA A 741 37.04 10.34 -10.97
C ALA A 741 35.62 10.80 -10.57
N THR A 742 35.23 12.02 -10.91
CA THR A 742 34.00 12.70 -10.47
C THR A 742 32.85 12.53 -11.46
N GLY A 743 31.62 12.80 -11.04
CA GLY A 743 30.42 12.61 -11.84
C GLY A 743 29.17 12.53 -10.97
N ILE A 744 28.01 12.79 -11.59
CA ILE A 744 26.70 12.66 -10.96
C ILE A 744 26.05 11.38 -11.46
N VAL A 745 25.61 10.52 -10.53
CA VAL A 745 24.85 9.31 -10.85
C VAL A 745 23.48 9.37 -10.18
N LEU A 746 22.42 9.22 -10.98
CA LEU A 746 21.04 9.10 -10.52
C LEU A 746 20.62 7.64 -10.72
N GLN A 747 20.47 6.87 -9.65
CA GLN A 747 20.18 5.44 -9.68
C GLN A 747 18.87 5.13 -8.96
N LYS A 748 17.94 4.41 -9.61
CA LYS A 748 16.63 4.06 -9.03
C LYS A 748 15.85 5.30 -8.58
N CYS A 749 16.02 6.42 -9.26
CA CYS A 749 15.41 7.68 -8.90
C CYS A 749 14.08 7.89 -9.63
N THR A 750 13.26 8.81 -9.13
CA THR A 750 12.07 9.31 -9.84
C THR A 750 12.31 10.75 -10.23
N ILE A 751 12.29 11.03 -11.54
CA ILE A 751 12.41 12.38 -12.11
C ILE A 751 11.02 12.80 -12.57
N LYS A 752 10.40 13.75 -11.87
CA LYS A 752 9.02 14.17 -12.13
C LYS A 752 8.87 15.69 -12.16
N ALA A 753 7.82 16.15 -12.84
CA ALA A 753 7.42 17.56 -12.80
C ALA A 753 6.73 17.88 -11.47
N ASP A 754 6.96 19.08 -10.96
CA ASP A 754 6.09 19.73 -9.98
C ASP A 754 4.74 20.02 -10.62
N ASP A 755 3.67 20.02 -9.83
CA ASP A 755 2.31 20.30 -10.30
C ASP A 755 2.21 21.65 -11.03
N SER A 756 3.03 22.64 -10.66
CA SER A 756 3.09 23.93 -11.35
C SER A 756 3.67 23.87 -12.77
N LEU A 757 4.47 22.84 -13.07
CA LEU A 757 5.09 22.63 -14.38
C LEU A 757 4.22 21.76 -15.30
N VAL A 758 3.44 20.82 -14.75
CA VAL A 758 2.64 19.85 -15.54
C VAL A 758 1.77 20.52 -16.62
N PRO A 759 1.01 21.61 -16.36
CA PRO A 759 0.19 22.28 -17.37
C PRO A 759 1.00 22.96 -18.49
N GLU A 760 2.27 23.24 -18.23
CA GLU A 760 3.17 24.01 -19.11
C GLU A 760 4.31 23.14 -19.67
N LYS A 761 4.28 21.82 -19.44
CA LYS A 761 5.38 20.90 -19.74
C LYS A 761 5.76 20.87 -21.22
N ASP A 762 4.80 21.11 -22.11
CA ASP A 762 5.04 21.17 -23.55
C ASP A 762 5.64 22.50 -24.01
N LYS A 763 5.45 23.58 -23.21
CA LYS A 763 6.00 24.91 -23.50
C LYS A 763 7.38 25.10 -22.87
N ILE A 764 7.61 24.51 -21.71
CA ILE A 764 8.83 24.67 -20.92
C ILE A 764 9.72 23.44 -21.09
N ARG A 765 10.77 23.58 -21.90
CA ARG A 765 11.71 22.49 -22.12
C ARG A 765 12.47 22.17 -20.84
N SER A 766 12.43 20.89 -20.45
CA SER A 766 13.14 20.35 -19.30
C SER A 766 14.07 19.22 -19.75
N TYR A 767 15.30 19.18 -19.23
CA TYR A 767 16.32 18.22 -19.64
C TYR A 767 16.97 17.54 -18.43
N LEU A 768 17.53 16.35 -18.64
CA LEU A 768 18.32 15.61 -17.65
C LEU A 768 19.59 16.37 -17.25
N GLY A 769 20.13 17.19 -18.16
CA GLY A 769 21.21 18.11 -17.80
C GLY A 769 21.90 18.79 -18.98
N ARG A 770 22.94 19.56 -18.65
CA ARG A 770 23.82 20.26 -19.58
C ARG A 770 25.27 20.34 -19.11
N PRO A 771 26.26 20.36 -20.03
CA PRO A 771 27.67 20.20 -19.66
C PRO A 771 28.31 21.51 -19.21
N TRP A 772 28.26 21.80 -17.91
CA TRP A 772 28.87 23.02 -17.35
C TRP A 772 30.39 23.11 -17.58
N LYS A 773 31.06 21.96 -17.73
CA LYS A 773 32.50 21.86 -18.03
C LYS A 773 32.78 20.78 -19.08
N GLU A 774 33.96 20.87 -19.69
CA GLU A 774 34.35 20.14 -20.91
C GLU A 774 34.19 18.61 -20.80
N TYR A 775 34.46 18.02 -19.64
CA TYR A 775 34.41 16.58 -19.43
C TYR A 775 33.20 16.15 -18.60
N SER A 776 32.12 16.94 -18.63
CA SER A 776 30.90 16.72 -17.84
C SER A 776 30.47 15.25 -17.88
N ARG A 777 30.17 14.67 -16.72
CA ARG A 777 29.82 13.25 -16.61
C ARG A 777 28.59 13.04 -15.73
N THR A 778 27.50 12.64 -16.36
CA THR A 778 26.22 12.35 -15.70
C THR A 778 25.65 11.03 -16.20
N ILE A 779 25.20 10.19 -15.26
CA ILE A 779 24.59 8.90 -15.54
C ILE A 779 23.21 8.86 -14.92
N VAL A 780 22.18 8.51 -15.70
CA VAL A 780 20.81 8.28 -15.23
C VAL A 780 20.45 6.84 -15.51
N MET A 781 20.25 6.04 -14.47
CA MET A 781 20.07 4.60 -14.61
C MET A 781 19.02 4.01 -13.68
N GLU A 782 18.33 2.98 -14.14
CA GLU A 782 17.29 2.25 -13.39
C GLU A 782 16.20 3.17 -12.83
N SER A 783 16.02 4.35 -13.45
CA SER A 783 15.22 5.45 -12.92
C SER A 783 13.94 5.65 -13.74
N GLU A 784 12.90 6.15 -13.08
CA GLU A 784 11.66 6.54 -13.73
C GLU A 784 11.75 8.00 -14.20
N ILE A 785 11.42 8.26 -15.47
CA ILE A 785 11.52 9.57 -16.10
C ILE A 785 10.13 9.99 -16.60
N GLY A 786 9.61 11.10 -16.08
CA GLY A 786 8.33 11.68 -16.49
C GLY A 786 8.36 12.28 -17.91
N ASP A 787 7.18 12.42 -18.51
CA ASP A 787 7.00 12.80 -19.93
C ASP A 787 7.34 14.26 -20.25
N PHE A 788 7.53 15.09 -19.23
CA PHE A 788 7.96 16.49 -19.35
C PHE A 788 9.44 16.64 -19.73
N ILE A 789 10.25 15.58 -19.62
CA ILE A 789 11.64 15.60 -20.11
C ILE A 789 11.61 15.58 -21.62
N ASN A 790 12.23 16.60 -22.22
CA ASN A 790 12.27 16.77 -23.66
C ASN A 790 12.88 15.52 -24.34
N PRO A 791 12.37 15.07 -25.50
CA PRO A 791 12.90 13.90 -26.20
C PRO A 791 14.41 13.97 -26.51
N ASP A 792 14.97 15.17 -26.70
CA ASP A 792 16.41 15.41 -26.83
C ASP A 792 17.20 14.85 -25.62
N GLY A 793 16.57 14.85 -24.44
CA GLY A 793 17.06 14.36 -23.15
C GLY A 793 18.07 15.30 -22.49
N TRP A 794 19.00 15.84 -23.27
CA TRP A 794 20.11 16.67 -22.82
C TRP A 794 20.17 17.94 -23.67
N THR A 795 20.70 19.03 -23.11
CA THR A 795 20.89 20.29 -23.87
C THR A 795 22.32 20.78 -23.80
N ALA A 796 22.77 21.45 -24.87
CA ALA A 796 24.12 21.98 -24.95
C ALA A 796 24.29 23.14 -23.95
N TRP A 797 25.52 23.30 -23.43
CA TRP A 797 25.82 24.48 -22.62
C TRP A 797 25.91 25.74 -23.48
N MET A 798 26.69 25.66 -24.58
CA MET A 798 26.84 26.71 -25.57
C MET A 798 27.44 26.11 -26.86
N GLY A 799 26.75 26.21 -27.99
CA GLY A 799 27.24 25.68 -29.27
C GLY A 799 27.59 24.19 -29.19
N ASP A 800 28.76 23.83 -29.69
CA ASP A 800 29.32 22.47 -29.68
C ASP A 800 30.26 22.19 -28.49
N PHE A 801 30.34 23.11 -27.52
CA PHE A 801 31.18 22.95 -26.34
C PHE A 801 30.89 21.64 -25.59
N ALA A 802 31.94 20.91 -25.25
CA ALA A 802 31.94 19.64 -24.52
C ALA A 802 31.26 18.44 -25.20
N LEU A 803 30.54 18.62 -26.33
CA LEU A 803 29.69 17.56 -26.90
C LEU A 803 30.46 16.31 -27.33
N ASN A 804 31.75 16.47 -27.66
CA ASN A 804 32.67 15.40 -28.05
C ASN A 804 33.39 14.74 -26.87
N THR A 805 33.43 15.40 -25.71
CA THR A 805 34.29 15.04 -24.57
C THR A 805 33.52 14.67 -23.31
N LEU A 806 32.26 15.10 -23.20
CA LEU A 806 31.35 14.73 -22.11
C LEU A 806 31.04 13.22 -22.13
N TYR A 807 30.53 12.72 -21.01
CA TYR A 807 30.01 11.36 -20.89
C TYR A 807 28.64 11.39 -20.24
N TYR A 808 27.59 11.46 -21.07
CA TYR A 808 26.20 11.37 -20.64
C TYR A 808 25.65 10.00 -20.98
N ALA A 809 25.10 9.31 -19.98
CA ALA A 809 24.65 7.94 -20.17
C ALA A 809 23.28 7.65 -19.56
N GLU A 810 22.52 6.82 -20.27
CA GLU A 810 21.24 6.27 -19.83
C GLU A 810 21.28 4.73 -19.84
N TYR A 811 20.73 4.09 -18.80
CA TYR A 811 20.65 2.62 -18.69
C TYR A 811 19.37 2.18 -17.98
N ALA A 812 18.58 1.30 -18.62
CA ALA A 812 17.41 0.66 -18.02
C ALA A 812 16.42 1.62 -17.32
N ASN A 813 16.24 2.83 -17.85
CA ASN A 813 15.26 3.78 -17.35
C ASN A 813 13.84 3.38 -17.81
N THR A 814 12.85 3.72 -17.01
CA THR A 814 11.42 3.46 -17.27
C THR A 814 10.63 4.76 -17.25
N GLY A 815 9.34 4.69 -17.60
CA GLY A 815 8.47 5.86 -17.63
C GLY A 815 8.44 6.55 -18.98
N PRO A 816 7.47 7.46 -19.19
CA PRO A 816 7.17 8.00 -20.51
C PRO A 816 8.25 8.92 -21.10
N GLY A 817 9.12 9.52 -20.27
CA GLY A 817 10.27 10.32 -20.71
C GLY A 817 11.55 9.52 -20.94
N ALA A 818 11.55 8.20 -20.71
CA ALA A 818 12.76 7.37 -20.77
C ALA A 818 13.14 6.88 -22.17
N SER A 819 12.29 7.08 -23.18
CA SER A 819 12.62 6.68 -24.55
C SER A 819 13.88 7.37 -25.05
N THR A 820 14.83 6.60 -25.55
CA THR A 820 16.13 7.11 -26.04
C THR A 820 16.18 7.31 -27.56
N SER A 821 15.11 6.98 -28.29
CA SER A 821 15.10 6.99 -29.76
C SER A 821 15.38 8.38 -30.37
N ALA A 822 14.84 9.42 -29.74
CA ALA A 822 14.94 10.81 -30.17
C ALA A 822 16.07 11.60 -29.50
N ARG A 823 16.90 10.96 -28.66
CA ARG A 823 17.98 11.63 -27.93
C ARG A 823 19.00 12.26 -28.88
N VAL A 824 19.65 13.31 -28.39
CA VAL A 824 20.77 13.99 -29.05
C VAL A 824 21.82 13.00 -29.58
N LYS A 825 22.43 13.33 -30.72
CA LYS A 825 23.43 12.47 -31.40
C LYS A 825 24.87 12.89 -31.11
N TRP A 826 25.13 13.46 -29.94
CA TRP A 826 26.47 13.90 -29.56
C TRP A 826 27.39 12.70 -29.34
N PRO A 827 28.67 12.75 -29.74
CA PRO A 827 29.60 11.64 -29.50
C PRO A 827 29.78 11.29 -28.02
N GLY A 828 29.59 12.26 -27.11
CA GLY A 828 29.64 12.05 -25.68
C GLY A 828 28.37 11.43 -25.05
N TYR A 829 27.25 11.34 -25.78
CA TYR A 829 26.02 10.71 -25.30
C TYR A 829 25.98 9.21 -25.62
N LYS A 830 25.53 8.39 -24.66
CA LYS A 830 25.50 6.93 -24.80
C LYS A 830 24.26 6.31 -24.14
N VAL A 831 23.66 5.35 -24.83
CA VAL A 831 22.83 4.32 -24.18
C VAL A 831 23.77 3.16 -23.86
N ILE A 832 24.04 2.94 -22.58
CA ILE A 832 25.10 2.02 -22.15
C ILE A 832 24.52 0.66 -21.80
N ASN A 833 25.35 -0.38 -21.79
CA ASN A 833 24.95 -1.72 -21.37
C ASN A 833 25.14 -1.95 -19.85
N LYS A 834 24.78 -3.15 -19.37
CA LYS A 834 24.86 -3.54 -17.96
C LYS A 834 26.27 -3.46 -17.38
N ASP A 835 27.28 -3.87 -18.13
CA ASP A 835 28.68 -3.89 -17.66
C ASP A 835 29.26 -2.47 -17.56
N GLU A 836 28.87 -1.60 -18.50
CA GLU A 836 29.20 -0.18 -18.45
C GLU A 836 28.48 0.51 -17.28
N ALA A 837 27.19 0.25 -17.07
CA ALA A 837 26.40 0.81 -15.98
C ALA A 837 26.93 0.39 -14.60
N SER A 838 27.37 -0.86 -14.46
CA SER A 838 27.92 -1.42 -13.21
C SER A 838 29.13 -0.62 -12.68
N LYS A 839 29.86 0.10 -13.55
CA LYS A 839 31.00 0.95 -13.17
C LYS A 839 30.58 2.20 -12.38
N PHE A 840 29.31 2.61 -12.50
CA PHE A 840 28.75 3.81 -11.88
C PHE A 840 27.95 3.53 -10.60
N THR A 841 27.88 2.26 -10.18
CA THR A 841 27.21 1.85 -8.94
C THR A 841 27.97 2.29 -7.69
N VAL A 842 27.30 2.30 -6.53
CA VAL A 842 27.87 2.73 -5.24
C VAL A 842 29.18 1.99 -4.90
N GLY A 843 29.20 0.66 -5.06
CA GLY A 843 30.34 -0.18 -4.74
C GLY A 843 31.56 0.12 -5.61
N THR A 844 31.33 0.38 -6.90
CA THR A 844 32.42 0.60 -7.85
C THR A 844 32.87 2.06 -7.92
N PHE A 845 31.93 2.99 -8.07
CA PHE A 845 32.16 4.41 -8.31
C PHE A 845 32.56 5.16 -7.05
N LEU A 846 31.85 4.94 -5.93
CA LEU A 846 32.15 5.59 -4.65
C LEU A 846 33.12 4.81 -3.77
N LYS A 847 33.46 3.57 -4.16
CA LYS A 847 34.11 2.59 -3.27
C LYS A 847 33.34 2.48 -1.96
N GLY A 848 32.03 2.26 -2.07
CA GLY A 848 31.02 2.51 -1.04
C GLY A 848 31.03 1.64 0.22
N THR A 849 32.09 0.89 0.52
CA THR A 849 32.19 0.08 1.76
C THR A 849 32.09 0.94 3.02
N TRP A 850 32.52 2.20 2.95
CA TRP A 850 32.44 3.16 4.05
C TRP A 850 30.99 3.47 4.47
N LEU A 851 30.00 3.28 3.59
CA LEU A 851 28.58 3.48 3.90
C LEU A 851 28.04 2.48 4.92
N GLN A 852 28.66 1.31 5.08
CA GLN A 852 28.23 0.32 6.08
C GLN A 852 28.31 0.90 7.52
N SER A 853 29.31 1.75 7.77
CA SER A 853 29.52 2.38 9.09
C SER A 853 28.50 3.47 9.43
N THR A 854 27.73 3.97 8.45
CA THR A 854 26.76 5.04 8.68
C THR A 854 25.38 4.48 9.08
N GLY A 855 25.16 3.18 8.91
CA GLY A 855 23.84 2.56 9.08
C GLY A 855 22.82 2.92 7.98
N VAL A 856 23.20 3.75 7.00
CA VAL A 856 22.34 4.15 5.89
C VAL A 856 22.32 3.03 4.83
N PRO A 857 21.16 2.47 4.49
CA PRO A 857 21.06 1.44 3.46
C PRO A 857 21.56 1.94 2.10
N ALA A 858 22.43 1.15 1.48
CA ALA A 858 22.99 1.45 0.17
C ALA A 858 23.13 0.16 -0.63
N VAL A 859 22.46 0.10 -1.79
CA VAL A 859 22.67 -0.99 -2.74
C VAL A 859 23.99 -0.76 -3.45
N GLN A 860 24.91 -1.72 -3.30
CA GLN A 860 26.29 -1.57 -3.80
C GLN A 860 26.38 -1.75 -5.32
N GLY A 861 25.44 -2.45 -5.96
CA GLY A 861 25.44 -2.76 -7.39
C GLY A 861 24.24 -2.16 -8.13
N LEU A 862 23.91 -2.78 -9.28
CA LEU A 862 22.68 -2.53 -10.02
C LEU A 862 21.47 -3.11 -9.26
N ILE A 863 20.29 -2.52 -9.48
CA ILE A 863 19.04 -2.80 -8.77
C ILE A 863 18.07 -3.44 -9.79
N ASN A 864 18.12 -4.78 -9.89
CA ASN A 864 17.21 -5.56 -10.72
C ASN A 864 15.75 -5.41 -10.27
#